data_AF-A0A496PCV0-F1
#
_entry.id   AF-A0A496PCV0-F1
#
_cell.length_a   1.000
_cell.length_b   1.000
_cell.length_c   1.000
_cell.angle_alpha   90.00
_cell.angle_beta   90.00
_cell.angle_gamma   90.00
#
_symmetry.space_group_name_H-M   'P 1'
#
loop_
_entity.id
_entity.type
_entity.pdbx_description
1 polymer ?
#
loop_
_entity_poly.entity_id
_entity_poly.type
_entity_poly.pdbx_seq_one_letter_code
_entity_poly.pdbx_strand_id
1 'polypeptide(L)'
;MHYSKPYQKRLLTGAVMSWMACSWYLLGGLAPVQAEGSVFVTADRAQEEAKYNSQQVQIITKKDIEQKQAKSVEDIVFTQAGVSRTVDSMGRVGVSIRGAEPRHTLILVDGQPVMGEFAKYQGQGDELQRLGTENVERIEIIQGAASAKYGSDAIGGVINVITNKPNKNANIRINGESIRSRGDQGLFPYSNFFMRADSGQQGKLRVNIHGSKRDIVPVYAARDRKEVPFGNAAVNEQFPKNSLRYYGTNSNLGLSAIYDVNQNNSFTFTTDRYNEDLERFVKRTNSEDEPQVHYKRDLDRNKSNLSYAGQDEKSNWKVELNYTRTKEDDVTLTSEYGRSNYEGKNTLNYVDNVDHKQWSFNITGDTQVNDNHLLSYGFGYTTESGEGSRLKSAPHTWVRNIDPWDYDKSLAVKHGKPDSTIYRHSFKENGEGVLRWDKEKEWYGYDGSDKTSVPEFTYEDFKNYLDPEAGLDPAAFHGLVYNSGYTPNNMESRNPEALKRFKAFNDKLNEIPYNKELIAKYGPGHQGTETIDGVKPPVINKDYLALFYYMEDPSFKIVRPQFNGGHFKDEYNKRINQQTMGSARLRKQHFFLQDTWQINKDTLLQPIVRLDHSDLFGSHMTFNMGVTHNVNGNAHRRLKANVGTSYTEPGMGELYYNWEMFGPTVTNVAPLSGGRARLGWYWIGNPTLKPEKSKNIDISFEGENKNTYMKLTAFRNQIRNYMTIANTGHLMDFYPYLDESTYFGATKYAHAPDMLYTFRNIGKARVNGVELEVKQRLNDHAKLKVGYTYLDAVNKTNPDMPKRLLDKPMHKLDLGLELEDKVSGWSGNIWTDYYYGMLDSNSVAGGGNYITSQVNPENNDKSIITYEFNTKKTADMYKKKTYGIWNMIVQKKIDKDSLVYFGMNNLFNHRDDDRALQGRQFRFGMNLKFGSDGSSTSKHTNAKAVAMNGTTPITEHGVSKAQEALTPSVLESQFDQNREKGATVVGDIRFGGDSHLGSDRPANRVTAVSSISDGALKNLQDKNEHGFHSRLRLGVDARVGDHTNVKVVATAQGQEGVDASHVTTGPKGLSHSR
;
A
#
# COMPACT_ATOMS: atom_id res chain seq x y z
N MET A 1 -14.84 -33.18 38.08
CA MET A 1 -16.16 -33.52 37.51
C MET A 1 -16.16 -33.26 36.01
N HIS A 2 -16.13 -34.33 35.21
CA HIS A 2 -16.22 -34.31 33.75
C HIS A 2 -17.66 -34.59 33.32
N TYR A 3 -18.28 -33.71 32.53
CA TYR A 3 -19.47 -34.05 31.75
C TYR A 3 -19.40 -33.48 30.32
N SER A 4 -19.34 -34.43 29.38
CA SER A 4 -19.88 -34.47 28.01
C SER A 4 -19.78 -33.27 27.05
N LYS A 5 -18.85 -33.36 26.07
CA LYS A 5 -18.89 -32.68 24.75
C LYS A 5 -19.13 -33.57 23.49
N PRO A 6 -19.24 -34.92 23.51
CA PRO A 6 -19.34 -35.69 22.27
C PRO A 6 -20.76 -35.75 21.65
N TYR A 7 -21.82 -35.39 22.38
CA TYR A 7 -23.20 -35.49 21.88
C TYR A 7 -23.58 -34.43 20.84
N GLN A 8 -23.05 -33.19 20.92
CA GLN A 8 -23.37 -32.12 19.97
C GLN A 8 -22.76 -32.37 18.57
N LYS A 9 -21.59 -33.02 18.49
CA LYS A 9 -20.98 -33.38 17.19
C LYS A 9 -21.77 -34.51 16.51
N ARG A 10 -22.22 -35.52 17.26
CA ARG A 10 -23.03 -36.64 16.73
C ARG A 10 -24.41 -36.20 16.24
N LEU A 11 -25.06 -35.26 16.94
CA LEU A 11 -26.32 -34.66 16.50
C LEU A 11 -26.16 -33.83 15.22
N LEU A 12 -25.06 -33.10 15.05
CA LEU A 12 -24.78 -32.35 13.83
C LEU A 12 -24.48 -33.27 12.65
N THR A 13 -23.66 -34.31 12.84
CA THR A 13 -23.40 -35.32 11.80
C THR A 13 -24.68 -36.10 11.45
N GLY A 14 -25.50 -36.42 12.44
CA GLY A 14 -26.81 -37.03 12.25
C GLY A 14 -27.76 -36.11 11.48
N ALA A 15 -27.82 -34.82 11.81
CA ALA A 15 -28.62 -33.84 11.09
C ALA A 15 -28.15 -33.64 9.64
N VAL A 16 -26.83 -33.61 9.39
CA VAL A 16 -26.26 -33.54 8.03
C VAL A 16 -26.58 -34.82 7.23
N MET A 17 -26.47 -36.00 7.84
CA MET A 17 -26.82 -37.27 7.20
C MET A 17 -28.33 -37.40 6.95
N SER A 18 -29.17 -36.96 7.89
CA SER A 18 -30.63 -36.89 7.72
C SER A 18 -31.02 -35.87 6.66
N TRP A 19 -30.31 -34.75 6.56
CA TRP A 19 -30.51 -33.75 5.52
C TRP A 19 -30.13 -34.30 4.14
N MET A 20 -29.04 -35.07 4.03
CA MET A 20 -28.68 -35.82 2.82
C MET A 20 -29.68 -36.93 2.47
N ALA A 21 -30.34 -37.56 3.46
CA ALA A 21 -31.32 -38.64 3.24
C ALA A 21 -32.73 -38.13 2.89
N CYS A 22 -33.14 -36.94 3.36
CA CYS A 22 -34.44 -36.34 3.03
C CYS A 22 -34.59 -35.92 1.56
N SER A 23 -33.47 -35.85 0.81
CA SER A 23 -33.40 -35.54 -0.62
C SER A 23 -34.15 -36.54 -1.51
N TRP A 24 -34.48 -37.74 -1.02
CA TRP A 24 -35.11 -38.79 -1.82
C TRP A 24 -36.64 -38.70 -1.90
N TYR A 25 -37.31 -37.90 -1.06
CA TYR A 25 -38.76 -38.04 -0.83
C TYR A 25 -39.66 -36.91 -1.36
N LEU A 26 -39.14 -35.88 -2.01
CA LEU A 26 -39.97 -34.74 -2.44
C LEU A 26 -39.75 -34.40 -3.93
N LEU A 27 -40.33 -35.22 -4.81
CA LEU A 27 -40.44 -35.01 -6.25
C LEU A 27 -41.84 -34.46 -6.58
N GLY A 28 -41.95 -33.16 -6.87
CA GLY A 28 -43.17 -32.50 -7.35
C GLY A 28 -42.85 -31.13 -7.94
N GLY A 29 -43.18 -30.94 -9.22
CA GLY A 29 -42.62 -29.91 -10.09
C GLY A 29 -43.11 -28.47 -9.87
N LEU A 30 -42.16 -27.54 -9.97
CA LEU A 30 -42.29 -26.09 -10.22
C LEU A 30 -40.99 -25.61 -10.93
N ALA A 31 -41.01 -24.39 -11.46
CA ALA A 31 -40.06 -23.81 -12.45
C ALA A 31 -38.56 -23.85 -12.06
N PRO A 32 -37.63 -23.82 -13.05
CA PRO A 32 -36.20 -24.08 -12.83
C PRO A 32 -35.44 -22.98 -12.07
N VAL A 33 -34.57 -23.40 -11.12
CA VAL A 33 -33.53 -22.58 -10.48
C VAL A 33 -32.41 -22.28 -11.47
N GLN A 34 -32.06 -21.01 -11.68
CA GLN A 34 -30.94 -20.62 -12.56
C GLN A 34 -29.58 -20.79 -11.85
N ALA A 35 -28.63 -21.43 -12.55
CA ALA A 35 -27.26 -21.69 -12.10
C ALA A 35 -26.44 -20.40 -11.84
N GLU A 36 -25.87 -20.26 -10.63
CA GLU A 36 -24.91 -19.21 -10.25
C GLU A 36 -23.46 -19.65 -10.53
N GLY A 37 -23.09 -19.83 -11.80
CA GLY A 37 -21.76 -20.36 -12.17
C GLY A 37 -21.21 -19.84 -13.49
N SER A 38 -20.00 -19.24 -13.46
CA SER A 38 -19.11 -18.75 -14.53
C SER A 38 -19.64 -18.59 -15.98
N VAL A 39 -20.83 -18.04 -16.17
CA VAL A 39 -21.26 -17.52 -17.47
C VAL A 39 -20.66 -16.13 -17.65
N PHE A 40 -20.37 -15.74 -18.88
CA PHE A 40 -19.99 -14.37 -19.21
C PHE A 40 -21.25 -13.50 -19.04
N VAL A 41 -21.52 -13.08 -17.80
CA VAL A 41 -22.75 -12.40 -17.43
C VAL A 41 -22.61 -10.92 -17.70
N THR A 42 -23.52 -10.36 -18.50
CA THR A 42 -23.64 -8.91 -18.72
C THR A 42 -24.13 -8.20 -17.46
N ALA A 43 -23.83 -6.91 -17.29
CA ALA A 43 -24.21 -6.16 -16.09
C ALA A 43 -25.72 -6.25 -15.74
N ASP A 44 -26.61 -6.18 -16.73
CA ASP A 44 -28.07 -6.30 -16.52
C ASP A 44 -28.46 -7.69 -16.00
N ARG A 45 -27.85 -8.74 -16.55
CA ARG A 45 -28.09 -10.11 -16.10
C ARG A 45 -27.53 -10.34 -14.70
N ALA A 46 -26.38 -9.75 -14.37
CA ALA A 46 -25.81 -9.83 -13.02
C ALA A 46 -26.73 -9.14 -11.99
N GLN A 47 -27.38 -8.03 -12.36
CA GLN A 47 -28.38 -7.36 -11.51
C GLN A 47 -29.61 -8.24 -11.28
N GLU A 48 -30.07 -8.98 -12.29
CA GLU A 48 -31.16 -9.94 -12.12
C GLU A 48 -30.73 -11.16 -11.28
N GLU A 49 -29.54 -11.72 -11.50
CA GLU A 49 -29.00 -12.85 -10.73
C GLU A 49 -28.83 -12.48 -9.24
N ALA A 50 -28.36 -11.26 -8.95
CA ALA A 50 -28.24 -10.74 -7.58
C ALA A 50 -29.58 -10.72 -6.81
N LYS A 51 -30.73 -10.71 -7.49
CA LYS A 51 -32.06 -10.76 -6.84
C LYS A 51 -32.32 -12.13 -6.22
N TYR A 52 -31.81 -13.21 -6.82
CA TYR A 52 -32.00 -14.57 -6.36
C TYR A 52 -30.99 -14.98 -5.29
N ASN A 53 -29.84 -14.30 -5.23
CA ASN A 53 -28.86 -14.49 -4.17
C ASN A 53 -29.41 -14.08 -2.80
N SER A 54 -29.32 -14.98 -1.83
CA SER A 54 -29.73 -14.73 -0.45
C SER A 54 -28.81 -13.75 0.30
N GLN A 55 -27.56 -13.63 -0.13
CA GLN A 55 -26.65 -12.59 0.34
C GLN A 55 -26.95 -11.26 -0.36
N GLN A 56 -26.57 -10.18 0.30
CA GLN A 56 -26.82 -8.85 -0.22
C GLN A 56 -25.70 -8.44 -1.17
N VAL A 57 -26.04 -8.31 -2.44
CA VAL A 57 -25.11 -7.95 -3.50
C VAL A 57 -25.46 -6.57 -4.04
N GLN A 58 -24.50 -5.66 -3.98
CA GLN A 58 -24.58 -4.37 -4.67
C GLN A 58 -23.73 -4.43 -5.93
N ILE A 59 -24.32 -4.07 -7.06
CA ILE A 59 -23.61 -4.04 -8.35
C ILE A 59 -23.39 -2.61 -8.77
N ILE A 60 -22.12 -2.25 -8.96
CA ILE A 60 -21.69 -1.03 -9.61
C ILE A 60 -21.45 -1.36 -11.07
N THR A 61 -22.27 -0.80 -11.95
CA THR A 61 -22.21 -1.06 -13.38
C THR A 61 -21.18 -0.17 -14.06
N LYS A 62 -20.81 -0.53 -15.31
CA LYS A 62 -20.02 0.35 -16.18
C LYS A 62 -20.64 1.74 -16.34
N LYS A 63 -21.98 1.84 -16.43
CA LYS A 63 -22.67 3.14 -16.51
C LYS A 63 -22.44 3.96 -15.25
N ASP A 64 -22.48 3.35 -14.07
CA ASP A 64 -22.20 4.05 -12.80
C ASP A 64 -20.77 4.59 -12.75
N ILE A 65 -19.80 3.82 -13.26
CA ILE A 65 -18.39 4.20 -13.36
C ILE A 65 -18.23 5.39 -14.33
N GLU A 66 -18.81 5.31 -15.53
CA GLU A 66 -18.76 6.38 -16.54
C GLU A 66 -19.45 7.66 -16.06
N GLN A 67 -20.56 7.56 -15.30
CA GLN A 67 -21.27 8.74 -14.78
C GLN A 67 -20.47 9.53 -13.73
N LYS A 68 -19.46 8.92 -13.09
CA LYS A 68 -18.55 9.60 -12.16
C LYS A 68 -17.14 9.79 -12.71
N GLN A 69 -16.86 9.21 -13.89
CA GLN A 69 -15.54 9.06 -14.46
C GLN A 69 -14.52 8.59 -13.42
N ALA A 70 -14.87 7.61 -12.57
CA ALA A 70 -13.93 7.05 -11.60
C ALA A 70 -12.66 6.57 -12.32
N LYS A 71 -11.48 6.75 -11.71
CA LYS A 71 -10.17 6.35 -12.27
C LYS A 71 -9.50 5.24 -11.48
N SER A 72 -10.02 4.99 -10.30
CA SER A 72 -9.68 3.85 -9.47
C SER A 72 -10.96 3.21 -8.94
N VAL A 73 -10.87 1.94 -8.54
CA VAL A 73 -11.98 1.26 -7.86
C VAL A 73 -12.28 1.96 -6.52
N GLU A 74 -11.27 2.51 -5.87
CA GLU A 74 -11.40 3.32 -4.64
C GLU A 74 -12.44 4.46 -4.81
N ASP A 75 -12.41 5.18 -5.92
CA ASP A 75 -13.25 6.37 -6.18
C ASP A 75 -14.75 6.07 -6.20
N ILE A 76 -15.15 4.82 -6.45
CA ILE A 76 -16.55 4.45 -6.68
C ILE A 76 -17.14 3.57 -5.57
N VAL A 77 -16.34 2.70 -4.93
CA VAL A 77 -16.83 1.77 -3.90
C VAL A 77 -17.26 2.48 -2.61
N PHE A 78 -16.61 3.58 -2.25
CA PHE A 78 -16.96 4.33 -1.04
C PHE A 78 -18.28 5.10 -1.14
N THR A 79 -18.83 5.21 -2.36
CA THR A 79 -20.14 5.85 -2.62
C THR A 79 -21.33 4.89 -2.48
N GLN A 80 -21.08 3.71 -1.91
CA GLN A 80 -22.06 2.67 -1.66
C GLN A 80 -22.44 2.61 -0.18
N ALA A 81 -23.71 2.30 0.07
CA ALA A 81 -24.23 2.17 1.43
C ALA A 81 -23.55 0.99 2.14
N GLY A 82 -23.16 1.21 3.40
CA GLY A 82 -22.47 0.20 4.20
C GLY A 82 -20.98 0.07 3.94
N VAL A 83 -20.39 0.84 3.01
CA VAL A 83 -18.95 0.84 2.72
C VAL A 83 -18.34 2.15 3.20
N SER A 84 -17.26 2.11 3.97
CA SER A 84 -16.62 3.30 4.52
C SER A 84 -15.09 3.25 4.40
N ARG A 85 -14.51 4.44 4.27
CA ARG A 85 -13.06 4.65 4.13
C ARG A 85 -12.39 4.79 5.50
N THR A 86 -11.40 3.96 5.76
CA THR A 86 -10.47 4.15 6.90
C THR A 86 -9.13 4.66 6.38
N VAL A 87 -8.40 5.40 7.20
CA VAL A 87 -7.05 5.89 6.87
C VAL A 87 -6.16 5.65 8.07
N ASP A 88 -5.06 4.95 7.90
CA ASP A 88 -4.12 4.69 8.99
C ASP A 88 -3.14 5.86 9.20
N SER A 89 -2.22 5.74 10.16
CA SER A 89 -1.22 6.77 10.45
C SER A 89 -0.17 6.98 9.34
N MET A 90 -0.10 6.05 8.38
CA MET A 90 0.75 6.15 7.18
C MET A 90 0.00 6.78 5.99
N GLY A 91 -1.28 7.08 6.16
CA GLY A 91 -2.14 7.56 5.09
C GLY A 91 -2.60 6.45 4.14
N ARG A 92 -2.41 5.17 4.47
CA ARG A 92 -2.93 4.04 3.67
C ARG A 92 -4.43 3.95 3.81
N VAL A 93 -5.12 3.55 2.74
CA VAL A 93 -6.58 3.49 2.73
C VAL A 93 -7.06 2.07 2.95
N GLY A 94 -7.93 1.91 3.94
CA GLY A 94 -8.64 0.66 4.23
C GLY A 94 -10.12 0.74 3.86
N VAL A 95 -10.72 -0.43 3.63
CA VAL A 95 -12.13 -0.56 3.23
C VAL A 95 -12.91 -1.33 4.28
N SER A 96 -13.82 -0.64 4.95
CA SER A 96 -14.70 -1.23 5.96
C SER A 96 -16.11 -1.44 5.38
N ILE A 97 -16.55 -2.70 5.33
CA ILE A 97 -17.94 -3.08 5.01
C ILE A 97 -18.68 -3.33 6.33
N ARG A 98 -19.84 -2.69 6.51
CA ARG A 98 -20.72 -2.86 7.67
C ARG A 98 -20.03 -2.69 9.02
N GLY A 99 -19.03 -1.81 9.07
CA GLY A 99 -18.25 -1.55 10.28
C GLY A 99 -17.26 -2.64 10.69
N ALA A 100 -17.05 -3.67 9.86
CA ALA A 100 -15.97 -4.63 10.03
C ALA A 100 -14.60 -3.97 9.78
N GLU A 101 -13.51 -4.57 10.26
CA GLU A 101 -12.17 -4.00 10.03
C GLU A 101 -11.71 -4.17 8.58
N PRO A 102 -10.78 -3.34 8.06
CA PRO A 102 -10.28 -3.48 6.70
C PRO A 102 -9.80 -4.89 6.31
N ARG A 103 -9.17 -5.60 7.25
CA ARG A 103 -8.73 -7.00 7.09
C ARG A 103 -9.87 -8.03 6.95
N HIS A 104 -11.11 -7.62 7.20
CA HIS A 104 -12.32 -8.45 7.08
C HIS A 104 -13.01 -8.27 5.73
N THR A 105 -12.42 -7.51 4.81
CA THR A 105 -12.91 -7.33 3.44
C THR A 105 -12.01 -8.09 2.48
N LEU A 106 -12.54 -9.13 1.84
CA LEU A 106 -11.83 -9.87 0.79
C LEU A 106 -12.00 -9.13 -0.54
N ILE A 107 -10.90 -8.79 -1.19
CA ILE A 107 -10.91 -8.14 -2.51
C ILE A 107 -10.51 -9.19 -3.56
N LEU A 108 -11.35 -9.35 -4.58
CA LEU A 108 -11.16 -10.27 -5.70
C LEU A 108 -11.06 -9.49 -7.00
N VAL A 109 -10.23 -9.97 -7.94
CA VAL A 109 -10.21 -9.55 -9.34
C VAL A 109 -10.44 -10.78 -10.20
N ASP A 110 -11.57 -10.80 -10.91
CA ASP A 110 -12.05 -11.95 -11.68
C ASP A 110 -12.18 -13.23 -10.85
N GLY A 111 -12.62 -13.09 -9.59
CA GLY A 111 -12.76 -14.19 -8.63
C GLY A 111 -11.47 -14.59 -7.91
N GLN A 112 -10.30 -14.06 -8.30
CA GLN A 112 -9.03 -14.35 -7.64
C GLN A 112 -8.73 -13.32 -6.54
N PRO A 113 -8.37 -13.75 -5.31
CA PRO A 113 -7.89 -12.85 -4.26
C PRO A 113 -6.70 -12.00 -4.71
N VAL A 114 -6.79 -10.70 -4.44
CA VAL A 114 -5.67 -9.78 -4.66
C VAL A 114 -4.55 -10.04 -3.66
N MET A 115 -3.34 -9.75 -4.10
CA MET A 115 -2.13 -9.89 -3.31
C MET A 115 -1.48 -8.51 -3.21
N GLY A 116 -1.96 -7.73 -2.24
CA GLY A 116 -1.42 -6.42 -1.90
C GLY A 116 -0.47 -6.50 -0.72
N GLU A 117 -0.72 -5.74 0.35
CA GLU A 117 0.19 -5.64 1.48
C GLU A 117 0.44 -7.02 2.12
N PHE A 118 1.72 -7.26 2.46
CA PHE A 118 2.16 -8.53 3.02
C PHE A 118 1.54 -8.83 4.40
N ALA A 119 1.31 -7.80 5.22
CA ALA A 119 0.47 -7.91 6.40
C ALA A 119 -1.00 -7.74 6.01
N LYS A 120 -1.85 -8.61 6.55
CA LYS A 120 -3.30 -8.53 6.32
C LYS A 120 -3.98 -7.50 7.22
N TYR A 121 -3.36 -7.10 8.33
CA TYR A 121 -3.99 -6.36 9.42
C TYR A 121 -4.63 -5.05 8.99
N GLN A 122 -3.98 -4.32 8.08
CA GLN A 122 -4.47 -3.06 7.52
C GLN A 122 -5.46 -3.26 6.36
N GLY A 123 -5.71 -4.51 5.97
CA GLY A 123 -6.51 -4.86 4.80
C GLY A 123 -5.77 -4.67 3.49
N GLN A 124 -6.50 -4.86 2.39
CA GLN A 124 -5.97 -4.80 1.03
C GLN A 124 -6.52 -3.57 0.28
N GLY A 125 -6.89 -2.51 1.01
CA GLY A 125 -7.63 -1.37 0.46
C GLY A 125 -6.85 -0.54 -0.57
N ASP A 126 -5.53 -0.42 -0.41
CA ASP A 126 -4.65 0.27 -1.39
C ASP A 126 -4.73 -0.41 -2.78
N GLU A 127 -5.08 -1.70 -2.86
CA GLU A 127 -5.31 -2.37 -4.15
C GLU A 127 -6.46 -1.75 -4.94
N LEU A 128 -7.47 -1.19 -4.28
CA LEU A 128 -8.56 -0.51 -4.98
C LEU A 128 -8.10 0.79 -5.64
N GLN A 129 -7.08 1.45 -5.08
CA GLN A 129 -6.41 2.59 -5.72
C GLN A 129 -5.61 2.13 -6.95
N ARG A 130 -4.93 0.98 -6.83
CA ARG A 130 -4.10 0.38 -7.89
C ARG A 130 -4.92 -0.16 -9.06
N LEU A 131 -6.17 -0.56 -8.86
CA LEU A 131 -7.04 -1.05 -9.93
C LEU A 131 -7.71 0.11 -10.69
N GLY A 132 -7.31 0.30 -11.94
CA GLY A 132 -7.96 1.25 -12.87
C GLY A 132 -9.33 0.77 -13.33
N THR A 133 -10.32 1.66 -13.31
CA THR A 133 -11.71 1.38 -13.67
C THR A 133 -11.99 1.37 -15.17
N GLU A 134 -11.03 1.83 -15.98
CA GLU A 134 -11.15 1.91 -17.44
C GLU A 134 -11.28 0.53 -18.09
N ASN A 135 -10.69 -0.50 -17.46
CA ASN A 135 -10.80 -1.90 -17.87
C ASN A 135 -11.80 -2.71 -17.03
N VAL A 136 -12.59 -2.07 -16.15
CA VAL A 136 -13.59 -2.75 -15.32
C VAL A 136 -14.93 -2.87 -16.05
N GLU A 137 -15.54 -4.05 -16.01
CA GLU A 137 -16.89 -4.28 -16.53
C GLU A 137 -17.94 -3.94 -15.47
N ARG A 138 -17.72 -4.43 -14.24
CA ARG A 138 -18.56 -4.16 -13.08
C ARG A 138 -17.81 -4.46 -11.78
N ILE A 139 -18.33 -3.95 -10.67
CA ILE A 139 -17.86 -4.29 -9.33
C ILE A 139 -19.05 -4.83 -8.53
N GLU A 140 -18.84 -5.95 -7.86
CA GLU A 140 -19.82 -6.59 -7.00
C GLU A 140 -19.38 -6.43 -5.54
N ILE A 141 -20.23 -5.87 -4.69
CA ILE A 141 -19.99 -5.75 -3.25
C ILE A 141 -20.97 -6.68 -2.55
N ILE A 142 -20.46 -7.79 -2.03
CA ILE A 142 -21.22 -8.78 -1.27
C ILE A 142 -21.06 -8.47 0.21
N GLN A 143 -22.16 -8.21 0.90
CA GLN A 143 -22.18 -7.84 2.30
C GLN A 143 -22.70 -9.00 3.16
N GLY A 144 -22.13 -9.18 4.35
CA GLY A 144 -22.53 -10.24 5.29
C GLY A 144 -21.49 -11.35 5.40
N ALA A 145 -21.90 -12.51 5.93
CA ALA A 145 -21.01 -13.67 6.11
C ALA A 145 -20.73 -14.39 4.77
N ALA A 146 -19.82 -13.84 3.98
CA ALA A 146 -19.49 -14.32 2.64
C ALA A 146 -18.41 -15.44 2.63
N SER A 147 -17.80 -15.75 3.78
CA SER A 147 -16.69 -16.72 3.84
C SER A 147 -17.03 -18.14 3.41
N ALA A 148 -18.28 -18.59 3.63
CA ALA A 148 -18.67 -19.94 3.22
C ALA A 148 -18.57 -20.15 1.70
N LYS A 149 -18.86 -19.12 0.90
CA LYS A 149 -18.80 -19.17 -0.57
C LYS A 149 -17.43 -18.74 -1.10
N TYR A 150 -16.92 -17.60 -0.64
CA TYR A 150 -15.75 -16.94 -1.23
C TYR A 150 -14.41 -17.24 -0.53
N GLY A 151 -14.44 -17.78 0.70
CA GLY A 151 -13.24 -18.18 1.44
C GLY A 151 -12.90 -17.35 2.67
N SER A 152 -11.72 -17.63 3.24
CA SER A 152 -11.19 -16.88 4.39
C SER A 152 -11.18 -15.38 4.15
N ASP A 153 -11.21 -14.60 5.22
CA ASP A 153 -11.02 -13.15 5.22
C ASP A 153 -12.26 -12.33 4.81
N ALA A 154 -13.35 -12.99 4.41
CA ALA A 154 -14.65 -12.37 4.11
C ALA A 154 -15.59 -12.27 5.33
N ILE A 155 -15.10 -11.78 6.48
CA ILE A 155 -15.90 -11.57 7.71
C ILE A 155 -16.89 -10.41 7.56
N GLY A 156 -16.48 -9.31 6.90
CA GLY A 156 -17.29 -8.13 6.63
C GLY A 156 -17.99 -8.19 5.28
N GLY A 157 -17.32 -8.78 4.28
CA GLY A 157 -17.85 -8.97 2.95
C GLY A 157 -16.76 -9.18 1.90
N VAL A 158 -17.17 -9.13 0.64
CA VAL A 158 -16.31 -9.29 -0.54
C VAL A 158 -16.52 -8.11 -1.49
N ILE A 159 -15.43 -7.61 -2.08
CA ILE A 159 -15.47 -6.73 -3.25
C ILE A 159 -14.86 -7.49 -4.42
N ASN A 160 -15.66 -7.86 -5.40
CA ASN A 160 -15.23 -8.58 -6.58
C ASN A 160 -15.25 -7.65 -7.80
N VAL A 161 -14.06 -7.33 -8.31
CA VAL A 161 -13.86 -6.50 -9.50
C VAL A 161 -13.80 -7.41 -10.71
N ILE A 162 -14.77 -7.27 -11.62
CA ILE A 162 -14.82 -8.04 -12.86
C ILE A 162 -14.27 -7.19 -13.99
N THR A 163 -13.25 -7.69 -14.68
CA THR A 163 -12.59 -6.97 -15.78
C THR A 163 -13.27 -7.22 -17.12
N ASN A 164 -13.15 -6.27 -18.05
CA ASN A 164 -13.69 -6.40 -19.40
C ASN A 164 -12.91 -7.48 -20.16
N LYS A 165 -13.63 -8.44 -20.73
CA LYS A 165 -13.05 -9.54 -21.53
C LYS A 165 -12.79 -9.13 -22.98
N PRO A 166 -11.91 -9.83 -23.74
CA PRO A 166 -11.69 -9.56 -25.16
C PRO A 166 -12.98 -9.47 -25.98
N ASN A 167 -13.15 -8.33 -26.68
CA ASN A 167 -14.36 -8.02 -27.44
C ASN A 167 -14.44 -8.87 -28.72
N LYS A 168 -15.67 -9.19 -29.16
CA LYS A 168 -15.89 -9.86 -30.45
C LYS A 168 -15.65 -8.94 -31.65
N ASN A 169 -15.77 -7.63 -31.46
CA ASN A 169 -15.50 -6.62 -32.50
C ASN A 169 -14.14 -5.98 -32.24
N ALA A 170 -13.42 -5.67 -33.31
CA ALA A 170 -12.16 -4.96 -33.22
C ALA A 170 -12.42 -3.51 -32.83
N ASN A 171 -11.77 -3.05 -31.76
CA ASN A 171 -11.86 -1.66 -31.30
C ASN A 171 -10.61 -1.25 -30.55
N ILE A 172 -10.42 0.06 -30.47
CA ILE A 172 -9.41 0.74 -29.68
C ILE A 172 -10.12 1.71 -28.76
N ARG A 173 -9.76 1.69 -27.48
CA ARG A 173 -10.21 2.66 -26.47
C ARG A 173 -9.01 3.43 -25.95
N ILE A 174 -9.18 4.73 -25.80
CA ILE A 174 -8.16 5.64 -25.27
C ILE A 174 -8.83 6.48 -24.18
N ASN A 175 -8.18 6.59 -23.03
CA ASN A 175 -8.55 7.48 -21.95
C ASN A 175 -7.38 8.43 -21.71
N GLY A 176 -7.67 9.72 -21.62
CA GLY A 176 -6.72 10.72 -21.15
C GLY A 176 -7.38 11.58 -20.08
N GLU A 177 -6.69 11.83 -18.98
CA GLU A 177 -7.12 12.76 -17.95
C GLU A 177 -5.93 13.55 -17.42
N SER A 178 -6.17 14.81 -17.10
CA SER A 178 -5.29 15.58 -16.24
C SER A 178 -5.99 16.03 -14.97
N ILE A 179 -5.25 15.95 -13.86
CA ILE A 179 -5.67 16.39 -12.54
C ILE A 179 -4.82 17.58 -12.13
N ARG A 180 -5.45 18.59 -11.53
CA ARG A 180 -4.78 19.77 -11.02
C ARG A 180 -5.35 20.23 -9.68
N SER A 181 -4.46 20.60 -8.77
CA SER A 181 -4.76 21.30 -7.52
C SER A 181 -4.28 22.76 -7.57
N ARG A 182 -4.80 23.58 -6.65
CA ARG A 182 -4.30 24.94 -6.45
C ARG A 182 -2.85 24.88 -5.97
N GLY A 183 -1.94 25.55 -6.68
CA GLY A 183 -0.51 25.62 -6.36
C GLY A 183 0.38 24.77 -7.28
N ASP A 184 -0.20 23.88 -8.08
CA ASP A 184 0.55 23.08 -9.05
C ASP A 184 1.07 23.97 -10.20
N GLN A 185 2.26 23.66 -10.71
CA GLN A 185 2.92 24.36 -11.81
C GLN A 185 2.63 23.67 -13.16
N GLY A 186 2.71 24.40 -14.27
CA GLY A 186 2.41 23.87 -15.62
C GLY A 186 0.91 23.79 -15.91
N LEU A 187 0.50 23.42 -17.13
CA LEU A 187 -0.93 23.32 -17.51
C LEU A 187 -1.57 21.99 -17.09
N PHE A 188 -0.83 20.89 -17.19
CA PHE A 188 -1.27 19.52 -16.90
C PHE A 188 -0.26 18.81 -15.96
N PRO A 189 -0.27 19.12 -14.65
CA PRO A 189 0.78 18.68 -13.73
C PRO A 189 0.76 17.18 -13.45
N TYR A 190 -0.43 16.58 -13.44
CA TYR A 190 -0.63 15.14 -13.27
C TYR A 190 -1.47 14.61 -14.42
N SER A 191 -1.08 13.48 -14.98
CA SER A 191 -1.71 12.87 -16.15
C SER A 191 -1.92 11.37 -15.99
N ASN A 192 -3.14 10.95 -16.36
CA ASN A 192 -3.57 9.56 -16.42
C ASN A 192 -3.85 9.21 -17.88
N PHE A 193 -3.29 8.09 -18.32
CA PHE A 193 -3.49 7.54 -19.66
C PHE A 193 -3.87 6.07 -19.55
N PHE A 194 -4.87 5.66 -20.32
CA PHE A 194 -5.20 4.25 -20.51
C PHE A 194 -5.46 3.99 -21.98
N MET A 195 -4.98 2.86 -22.48
CA MET A 195 -5.31 2.36 -23.80
C MET A 195 -5.71 0.89 -23.70
N ARG A 196 -6.66 0.50 -24.54
CA ARG A 196 -6.96 -0.90 -24.83
C ARG A 196 -7.17 -1.10 -26.32
N ALA A 197 -6.65 -2.18 -26.86
CA ALA A 197 -6.94 -2.64 -28.21
C ALA A 197 -7.47 -4.08 -28.16
N ASP A 198 -8.58 -4.31 -28.83
CA ASP A 198 -9.21 -5.62 -29.01
C ASP A 198 -9.08 -6.06 -30.46
N SER A 199 -8.66 -7.31 -30.70
CA SER A 199 -8.52 -7.88 -32.05
C SER A 199 -9.84 -8.14 -32.77
N GLY A 200 -10.95 -8.15 -32.03
CA GLY A 200 -12.17 -8.80 -32.45
C GLY A 200 -12.01 -10.32 -32.54
N GLN A 201 -13.05 -11.01 -33.02
CA GLN A 201 -13.06 -12.45 -33.24
C GLN A 201 -12.20 -12.81 -34.46
N GLN A 202 -11.08 -13.50 -34.23
CA GLN A 202 -10.18 -14.02 -35.26
C GLN A 202 -10.29 -15.56 -35.27
N GLY A 203 -11.19 -16.10 -36.08
CA GLY A 203 -11.54 -17.52 -36.03
C GLY A 203 -12.10 -17.90 -34.66
N LYS A 204 -11.39 -18.74 -33.90
CA LYS A 204 -11.75 -19.14 -32.53
C LYS A 204 -11.06 -18.31 -31.44
N LEU A 205 -10.17 -17.39 -31.82
CA LEU A 205 -9.34 -16.63 -30.90
C LEU A 205 -9.82 -15.18 -30.79
N ARG A 206 -9.80 -14.65 -29.58
CA ARG A 206 -9.94 -13.22 -29.28
C ARG A 206 -8.78 -12.80 -28.40
N VAL A 207 -8.17 -11.67 -28.71
CA VAL A 207 -7.06 -11.12 -27.92
C VAL A 207 -7.34 -9.65 -27.62
N ASN A 208 -6.98 -9.22 -26.42
CA ASN A 208 -6.81 -7.82 -26.12
C ASN A 208 -5.41 -7.55 -25.55
N ILE A 209 -4.97 -6.32 -25.72
CA ILE A 209 -3.84 -5.75 -25.02
C ILE A 209 -4.30 -4.43 -24.40
N HIS A 210 -3.90 -4.18 -23.15
CA HIS A 210 -4.23 -2.94 -22.45
C HIS A 210 -3.03 -2.43 -21.68
N GLY A 211 -2.96 -1.12 -21.52
CA GLY A 211 -1.91 -0.47 -20.77
C GLY A 211 -2.38 0.84 -20.15
N SER A 212 -1.81 1.18 -19.00
CA SER A 212 -2.08 2.47 -18.33
C SER A 212 -0.85 3.02 -17.65
N LYS A 213 -0.79 4.34 -17.55
CA LYS A 213 0.07 5.09 -16.64
C LYS A 213 -0.80 6.08 -15.87
N ARG A 214 -0.65 6.15 -14.55
CA ARG A 214 -1.38 7.11 -13.72
C ARG A 214 -0.46 7.75 -12.71
N ASP A 215 -0.69 9.04 -12.46
CA ASP A 215 -0.02 9.77 -11.40
C ASP A 215 -0.85 9.73 -10.12
N ILE A 216 -0.22 9.25 -9.04
CA ILE A 216 -0.77 9.37 -7.70
C ILE A 216 -0.41 10.75 -7.18
N VAL A 217 -1.43 11.62 -7.04
CA VAL A 217 -1.25 13.00 -6.60
C VAL A 217 -0.85 13.07 -5.13
N PRO A 218 0.16 13.89 -4.75
CA PRO A 218 0.55 14.09 -3.35
C PRO A 218 -0.57 14.69 -2.51
N VAL A 219 -0.72 14.21 -1.27
CA VAL A 219 -1.56 14.85 -0.25
C VAL A 219 -0.66 15.72 0.61
N TYR A 220 -0.46 16.97 0.22
CA TYR A 220 0.35 17.88 1.06
C TYR A 220 -0.37 18.22 2.36
N ALA A 221 0.40 18.20 3.46
CA ALA A 221 -0.05 18.69 4.75
C ALA A 221 -0.51 20.16 4.64
N ALA A 222 -1.68 20.47 5.22
CA ALA A 222 -2.20 21.82 5.28
C ALA A 222 -1.54 22.65 6.39
N ARG A 223 -1.12 21.99 7.47
CA ARG A 223 -0.39 22.63 8.58
C ARG A 223 1.08 22.81 8.23
N ASP A 224 1.63 23.95 8.61
CA ASP A 224 3.07 24.20 8.53
C ASP A 224 3.85 23.32 9.51
N ARG A 225 5.17 23.24 9.30
CA ARG A 225 6.06 22.49 10.18
C ARG A 225 6.05 23.10 11.57
N LYS A 226 6.29 22.27 12.58
CA LYS A 226 6.33 22.74 13.97
C LYS A 226 7.51 23.70 14.15
N GLU A 227 7.25 24.89 14.69
CA GLU A 227 8.32 25.82 15.06
C GLU A 227 9.06 25.34 16.30
N VAL A 228 10.39 25.45 16.28
CA VAL A 228 11.27 25.16 17.41
C VAL A 228 12.18 26.36 17.74
N PRO A 229 12.68 26.47 18.98
CA PRO A 229 13.76 27.40 19.31
C PRO A 229 14.94 27.21 18.35
N PHE A 230 15.50 28.32 17.83
CA PHE A 230 16.55 28.33 16.80
C PHE A 230 16.14 27.76 15.42
N GLY A 231 14.86 27.53 15.15
CA GLY A 231 14.37 27.16 13.83
C GLY A 231 14.50 28.29 12.80
N ASN A 232 14.76 27.94 11.54
CA ASN A 232 14.87 28.90 10.44
C ASN A 232 13.61 28.86 9.58
N ALA A 233 12.93 30.00 9.40
CA ALA A 233 11.76 30.09 8.52
C ALA A 233 12.08 29.71 7.06
N ALA A 234 13.32 29.94 6.59
CA ALA A 234 13.77 29.59 5.24
C ALA A 234 13.69 28.08 4.96
N VAL A 235 13.68 27.23 5.98
CA VAL A 235 13.46 25.78 5.85
C VAL A 235 12.13 25.46 5.14
N ASN A 236 11.09 26.28 5.34
CA ASN A 236 9.81 26.13 4.66
C ASN A 236 9.86 26.42 3.16
N GLU A 237 10.84 27.21 2.73
CA GLU A 237 11.08 27.51 1.31
C GLU A 237 12.04 26.48 0.68
N GLN A 238 13.07 26.07 1.44
CA GLN A 238 14.13 25.16 0.99
C GLN A 238 13.69 23.69 0.86
N PHE A 239 12.77 23.20 1.68
CA PHE A 239 12.33 21.79 1.68
C PHE A 239 10.90 21.65 1.14
N PRO A 240 10.58 20.61 0.35
CA PRO A 240 9.22 20.38 -0.13
C PRO A 240 8.24 20.14 1.03
N LYS A 241 6.97 20.50 0.81
CA LYS A 241 5.91 20.29 1.81
C LYS A 241 5.80 18.80 2.16
N ASN A 242 5.46 18.52 3.42
CA ASN A 242 5.25 17.14 3.85
C ASN A 242 4.13 16.50 3.05
N SER A 243 4.36 15.30 2.54
CA SER A 243 3.31 14.48 1.96
C SER A 243 2.75 13.52 3.02
N LEU A 244 1.43 13.52 3.15
CA LEU A 244 0.68 12.68 4.08
C LEU A 244 0.46 11.26 3.52
N ARG A 245 0.65 11.06 2.21
CA ARG A 245 0.60 9.75 1.53
C ARG A 245 1.79 9.61 0.59
N TYR A 246 2.10 8.38 0.21
CA TYR A 246 2.96 8.13 -0.94
C TYR A 246 2.34 8.71 -2.21
N TYR A 247 3.18 9.24 -3.09
CA TYR A 247 2.80 9.82 -4.36
C TYR A 247 3.88 9.50 -5.40
N GLY A 248 3.56 9.61 -6.69
CA GLY A 248 4.47 9.19 -7.75
C GLY A 248 3.68 8.58 -8.89
N THR A 249 4.20 7.52 -9.50
CA THR A 249 3.60 6.94 -10.70
C THR A 249 3.27 5.46 -10.52
N ASN A 250 2.18 5.03 -11.14
CA ASN A 250 1.95 3.61 -11.38
C ASN A 250 1.66 3.33 -12.85
N SER A 251 1.98 2.13 -13.27
CA SER A 251 1.74 1.65 -14.62
C SER A 251 1.29 0.20 -14.62
N ASN A 252 0.50 -0.16 -15.63
CA ASN A 252 0.06 -1.52 -15.87
C ASN A 252 0.19 -1.84 -17.35
N LEU A 253 0.57 -3.06 -17.67
CA LEU A 253 0.52 -3.63 -19.01
C LEU A 253 -0.07 -5.04 -18.90
N GLY A 254 -1.12 -5.32 -19.65
CA GLY A 254 -1.74 -6.63 -19.62
C GLY A 254 -2.21 -7.11 -20.98
N LEU A 255 -2.40 -8.43 -21.04
CA LEU A 255 -2.86 -9.17 -22.19
C LEU A 255 -3.89 -10.20 -21.73
N SER A 256 -5.02 -10.28 -22.44
CA SER A 256 -5.97 -11.37 -22.29
C SER A 256 -6.25 -12.03 -23.64
N ALA A 257 -6.31 -13.35 -23.64
CA ALA A 257 -6.70 -14.14 -24.78
C ALA A 257 -7.81 -15.11 -24.39
N ILE A 258 -8.82 -15.25 -25.25
CA ILE A 258 -9.86 -16.27 -25.15
C ILE A 258 -9.82 -17.13 -26.41
N TYR A 259 -9.69 -18.44 -26.23
CA TYR A 259 -9.82 -19.42 -27.30
C TYR A 259 -11.11 -20.23 -27.10
N ASP A 260 -12.08 -20.00 -27.98
CA ASP A 260 -13.37 -20.68 -27.98
C ASP A 260 -13.24 -22.01 -28.74
N VAL A 261 -13.00 -23.11 -28.03
CA VAL A 261 -12.88 -24.46 -28.63
C VAL A 261 -14.16 -24.81 -29.39
N ASN A 262 -15.30 -24.53 -28.75
CA ASN A 262 -16.66 -24.59 -29.30
C ASN A 262 -17.57 -23.67 -28.45
N GLN A 263 -18.88 -23.70 -28.67
CA GLN A 263 -19.84 -22.84 -27.95
C GLN A 263 -19.92 -23.11 -26.44
N ASN A 264 -19.46 -24.28 -26.00
CA ASN A 264 -19.58 -24.75 -24.62
C ASN A 264 -18.22 -24.83 -23.89
N ASN A 265 -17.11 -24.60 -24.58
CA ASN A 265 -15.77 -24.84 -24.05
C ASN A 265 -14.83 -23.71 -24.47
N SER A 266 -14.18 -23.09 -23.50
CA SER A 266 -13.24 -22.00 -23.74
C SER A 266 -12.03 -22.07 -22.82
N PHE A 267 -10.87 -21.66 -23.36
CA PHE A 267 -9.69 -21.37 -22.57
C PHE A 267 -9.52 -19.86 -22.49
N THR A 268 -9.22 -19.36 -21.30
CA THR A 268 -8.86 -17.96 -21.08
C THR A 268 -7.47 -17.89 -20.47
N PHE A 269 -6.63 -17.06 -21.04
CA PHE A 269 -5.33 -16.71 -20.49
C PHE A 269 -5.31 -15.20 -20.23
N THR A 270 -4.89 -14.80 -19.03
CA THR A 270 -4.63 -13.40 -18.70
C THR A 270 -3.27 -13.27 -18.06
N THR A 271 -2.56 -12.20 -18.39
CA THR A 271 -1.34 -11.81 -17.69
C THR A 271 -1.26 -10.30 -17.58
N ASP A 272 -0.84 -9.82 -16.42
CA ASP A 272 -0.68 -8.40 -16.11
C ASP A 272 0.65 -8.18 -15.40
N ARG A 273 1.34 -7.11 -15.77
CA ARG A 273 2.53 -6.58 -15.11
C ARG A 273 2.22 -5.17 -14.62
N TYR A 274 2.27 -5.00 -13.32
CA TYR A 274 2.04 -3.75 -12.62
C TYR A 274 3.34 -3.26 -11.99
N ASN A 275 3.62 -1.98 -12.14
CA ASN A 275 4.78 -1.32 -11.57
C ASN A 275 4.36 -0.02 -10.88
N GLU A 276 4.94 0.24 -9.72
CA GLU A 276 4.71 1.42 -8.90
C GLU A 276 6.06 1.94 -8.41
N ASP A 277 6.25 3.26 -8.51
CA ASP A 277 7.43 4.01 -8.06
C ASP A 277 6.89 5.23 -7.33
N LEU A 278 6.96 5.17 -6.00
CA LEU A 278 6.39 6.18 -5.11
C LEU A 278 7.41 6.70 -4.11
N GLU A 279 7.20 7.95 -3.74
CA GLU A 279 7.98 8.65 -2.74
C GLU A 279 7.07 9.37 -1.73
N ARG A 280 7.64 9.67 -0.57
CA ARG A 280 7.01 10.49 0.46
C ARG A 280 8.08 11.22 1.24
N PHE A 281 7.98 12.55 1.27
CA PHE A 281 8.89 13.40 2.02
C PHE A 281 8.26 13.90 3.31
N VAL A 282 9.02 13.82 4.42
CA VAL A 282 8.58 14.26 5.75
C VAL A 282 9.71 14.99 6.47
N LYS A 283 9.47 16.23 6.88
CA LYS A 283 10.30 17.03 7.79
C LYS A 283 9.38 17.72 8.80
N ARG A 284 9.54 17.45 10.09
CA ARG A 284 8.47 17.73 11.07
C ARG A 284 8.58 19.12 11.69
N THR A 285 9.78 19.65 11.79
CA THR A 285 10.08 20.97 12.36
C THR A 285 10.71 21.91 11.34
N ASN A 286 10.84 23.18 11.70
CA ASN A 286 11.63 24.17 10.97
C ASN A 286 13.11 24.23 11.44
N SER A 287 13.60 23.23 12.17
CA SER A 287 15.02 23.12 12.52
C SER A 287 15.85 22.77 11.28
N GLU A 288 17.02 23.39 11.14
CA GLU A 288 18.01 22.99 10.13
C GLU A 288 18.67 21.65 10.50
N ASP A 289 18.79 21.35 11.80
CA ASP A 289 19.44 20.14 12.33
C ASP A 289 18.60 18.86 12.20
N GLU A 290 17.28 18.97 11.97
CA GLU A 290 16.43 17.80 11.72
C GLU A 290 16.50 17.42 10.23
N PRO A 291 17.06 16.28 9.81
CA PRO A 291 17.05 15.92 8.40
C PRO A 291 15.62 15.68 7.87
N GLN A 292 15.39 15.95 6.59
CA GLN A 292 14.18 15.47 5.92
C GLN A 292 14.28 13.97 5.67
N VAL A 293 13.23 13.24 6.02
CA VAL A 293 13.10 11.81 5.74
C VAL A 293 12.48 11.61 4.37
N HIS A 294 13.12 10.79 3.54
CA HIS A 294 12.68 10.41 2.21
C HIS A 294 12.30 8.93 2.26
N TYR A 295 11.00 8.64 2.19
CA TYR A 295 10.53 7.27 2.01
C TYR A 295 10.37 7.02 0.52
N LYS A 296 11.00 5.95 0.03
CA LYS A 296 10.86 5.46 -1.35
C LYS A 296 10.24 4.06 -1.31
N ARG A 297 9.38 3.77 -2.28
CA ARG A 297 8.72 2.49 -2.46
C ARG A 297 8.72 2.14 -3.95
N ASP A 298 9.31 1.01 -4.26
CA ASP A 298 9.24 0.38 -5.56
C ASP A 298 8.47 -0.94 -5.43
N LEU A 299 7.46 -1.13 -6.29
CA LEU A 299 6.69 -2.37 -6.32
C LEU A 299 6.57 -2.90 -7.74
N ASP A 300 6.93 -4.17 -7.92
CA ASP A 300 6.74 -4.95 -9.14
C ASP A 300 5.79 -6.10 -8.86
N ARG A 301 4.71 -6.19 -9.65
CA ARG A 301 3.77 -7.30 -9.54
C ARG A 301 3.47 -7.92 -10.88
N ASN A 302 3.62 -9.23 -10.95
CA ASN A 302 3.22 -10.03 -12.10
C ASN A 302 2.09 -10.97 -11.68
N LYS A 303 0.99 -10.95 -12.43
CA LYS A 303 -0.18 -11.80 -12.23
C LYS A 303 -0.43 -12.57 -13.52
N SER A 304 -0.69 -13.86 -13.42
CA SER A 304 -1.11 -14.68 -14.55
C SER A 304 -2.21 -15.65 -14.13
N ASN A 305 -3.24 -15.79 -14.97
CA ASN A 305 -4.30 -16.79 -14.82
C ASN A 305 -4.41 -17.59 -16.13
N LEU A 306 -4.52 -18.90 -15.98
CA LEU A 306 -4.97 -19.80 -17.01
C LEU A 306 -6.25 -20.46 -16.51
N SER A 307 -7.33 -20.34 -17.27
CA SER A 307 -8.60 -20.95 -16.93
C SER A 307 -9.21 -21.70 -18.11
N TYR A 308 -9.89 -22.79 -17.79
CA TYR A 308 -10.73 -23.55 -18.70
C TYR A 308 -12.15 -23.53 -18.15
N ALA A 309 -13.11 -23.12 -18.99
CA ALA A 309 -14.52 -23.12 -18.66
C ALA A 309 -15.26 -24.04 -19.63
N GLY A 310 -16.07 -24.95 -19.07
CA GLY A 310 -16.90 -25.90 -19.79
C GLY A 310 -18.34 -25.86 -19.30
N GLN A 311 -19.28 -26.20 -20.17
CA GLN A 311 -20.68 -26.39 -19.82
C GLN A 311 -21.32 -27.50 -20.66
N ASP A 312 -22.33 -28.15 -20.10
CA ASP A 312 -23.24 -29.05 -20.79
C ASP A 312 -24.69 -28.62 -20.52
N GLU A 313 -25.67 -29.51 -20.76
CA GLU A 313 -27.09 -29.20 -20.56
C GLU A 313 -27.47 -28.98 -19.09
N LYS A 314 -26.77 -29.59 -18.15
CA LYS A 314 -27.11 -29.58 -16.71
C LYS A 314 -26.04 -28.96 -15.84
N SER A 315 -24.79 -28.93 -16.29
CA SER A 315 -23.64 -28.55 -15.48
C SER A 315 -22.76 -27.52 -16.17
N ASN A 316 -22.10 -26.70 -15.36
CA ASN A 316 -20.96 -25.90 -15.78
C ASN A 316 -19.79 -26.11 -14.82
N TRP A 317 -18.58 -25.88 -15.31
CA TRP A 317 -17.37 -26.01 -14.50
C TRP A 317 -16.29 -25.06 -14.98
N LYS A 318 -15.41 -24.70 -14.05
CA LYS A 318 -14.23 -23.87 -14.27
C LYS A 318 -13.05 -24.46 -13.54
N VAL A 319 -11.93 -24.60 -14.25
CA VAL A 319 -10.63 -24.99 -13.69
C VAL A 319 -9.69 -23.82 -13.87
N GLU A 320 -8.98 -23.42 -12.81
CA GLU A 320 -8.12 -22.25 -12.79
C GLU A 320 -6.77 -22.54 -12.17
N LEU A 321 -5.71 -22.05 -12.82
CA LEU A 321 -4.37 -21.96 -12.28
C LEU A 321 -3.98 -20.49 -12.25
N ASN A 322 -3.73 -19.98 -11.04
CA ASN A 322 -3.27 -18.61 -10.83
C ASN A 322 -1.85 -18.59 -10.28
N TYR A 323 -1.08 -17.63 -10.76
CA TYR A 323 0.20 -17.25 -10.19
C TYR A 323 0.23 -15.75 -9.95
N THR A 324 0.75 -15.34 -8.80
CA THR A 324 1.01 -13.93 -8.50
C THR A 324 2.31 -13.82 -7.74
N ARG A 325 3.16 -12.89 -8.16
CA ARG A 325 4.39 -12.52 -7.45
C ARG A 325 4.45 -11.01 -7.31
N THR A 326 4.62 -10.54 -6.08
CA THR A 326 4.79 -9.13 -5.74
C THR A 326 6.16 -8.99 -5.09
N LYS A 327 7.01 -8.15 -5.67
CA LYS A 327 8.25 -7.68 -5.06
C LYS A 327 8.05 -6.24 -4.63
N GLU A 328 8.31 -5.96 -3.37
CA GLU A 328 8.24 -4.61 -2.81
C GLU A 328 9.60 -4.32 -2.18
N ASP A 329 10.21 -3.22 -2.60
CA ASP A 329 11.48 -2.70 -2.09
C ASP A 329 11.23 -1.28 -1.54
N ASP A 330 11.31 -1.12 -0.22
CA ASP A 330 11.10 0.14 0.48
C ASP A 330 12.45 0.62 1.04
N VAL A 331 12.79 1.89 0.80
CA VAL A 331 14.04 2.51 1.29
C VAL A 331 13.70 3.76 2.08
N THR A 332 14.39 3.97 3.21
CA THR A 332 14.32 5.22 3.96
C THR A 332 15.68 5.90 3.94
N LEU A 333 15.70 7.13 3.44
CA LEU A 333 16.87 7.99 3.42
C LEU A 333 16.62 9.22 4.30
N THR A 334 17.70 9.85 4.74
CA THR A 334 17.66 11.17 5.35
C THR A 334 18.56 12.11 4.57
N SER A 335 18.14 13.37 4.49
CA SER A 335 18.92 14.44 3.89
C SER A 335 18.85 15.70 4.73
N GLU A 336 20.01 16.23 5.09
CA GLU A 336 20.14 17.52 5.79
C GLU A 336 20.03 18.71 4.82
N TYR A 337 20.02 18.45 3.51
CA TYR A 337 20.04 19.46 2.46
C TYR A 337 18.74 19.35 1.67
N GLY A 338 17.96 20.45 1.62
CA GLY A 338 16.58 20.45 1.09
C GLY A 338 16.42 20.16 -0.40
N ARG A 339 16.04 21.16 -1.20
CA ARG A 339 15.93 21.07 -2.67
C ARG A 339 17.30 20.91 -3.36
N SER A 340 18.10 19.96 -2.91
CA SER A 340 19.36 19.56 -3.52
C SER A 340 19.15 18.18 -4.14
N ASN A 341 18.87 18.18 -5.44
CA ASN A 341 18.82 16.94 -6.21
C ASN A 341 20.27 16.47 -6.41
N TYR A 342 20.62 15.36 -5.74
CA TYR A 342 21.77 14.50 -6.03
C TYR A 342 23.18 15.13 -5.90
N GLU A 343 23.48 15.71 -4.73
CA GLU A 343 24.84 16.18 -4.40
C GLU A 343 25.69 15.17 -3.60
N GLY A 344 25.23 13.92 -3.44
CA GLY A 344 25.92 12.95 -2.58
C GLY A 344 25.80 13.35 -1.11
N LYS A 345 24.56 13.51 -0.63
CA LYS A 345 24.26 14.11 0.68
C LYS A 345 23.24 13.31 1.49
N ASN A 346 22.76 12.19 0.95
CA ASN A 346 21.80 11.33 1.63
C ASN A 346 22.53 10.34 2.55
N THR A 347 21.84 9.90 3.59
CA THR A 347 22.25 8.76 4.41
C THR A 347 21.24 7.64 4.23
N LEU A 348 21.72 6.40 4.03
CA LEU A 348 20.87 5.22 3.99
C LEU A 348 20.49 4.81 5.42
N ASN A 349 19.21 4.92 5.78
CA ASN A 349 18.76 4.63 7.15
C ASN A 349 18.05 3.30 7.29
N TYR A 350 17.27 2.93 6.29
CA TYR A 350 16.51 1.69 6.34
C TYR A 350 16.34 1.10 4.95
N VAL A 351 16.44 -0.22 4.88
CA VAL A 351 16.21 -1.01 3.67
C VAL A 351 15.27 -2.13 4.02
N ASP A 352 14.21 -2.24 3.25
CA ASP A 352 13.18 -3.22 3.45
C ASP A 352 12.77 -3.86 2.13
N ASN A 353 12.61 -5.18 2.12
CA ASN A 353 12.20 -5.88 0.93
C ASN A 353 11.33 -7.09 1.26
N VAL A 354 10.38 -7.37 0.38
CA VAL A 354 9.51 -8.53 0.42
C VAL A 354 9.32 -9.10 -0.97
N ASP A 355 9.67 -10.37 -1.16
CA ASP A 355 9.30 -11.19 -2.31
C ASP A 355 8.18 -12.15 -1.91
N HIS A 356 6.95 -11.76 -2.21
CA HIS A 356 5.75 -12.53 -1.92
C HIS A 356 5.34 -13.28 -3.20
N LYS A 357 5.06 -14.58 -3.09
CA LYS A 357 4.60 -15.45 -4.18
C LYS A 357 3.38 -16.25 -3.75
N GLN A 358 2.41 -16.37 -4.65
CA GLN A 358 1.24 -17.21 -4.47
C GLN A 358 0.96 -18.02 -5.74
N TRP A 359 0.73 -19.32 -5.55
CA TRP A 359 0.13 -20.21 -6.54
C TRP A 359 -1.21 -20.70 -6.01
N SER A 360 -2.23 -20.69 -6.86
CA SER A 360 -3.51 -21.30 -6.51
C SER A 360 -4.04 -22.14 -7.67
N PHE A 361 -4.55 -23.32 -7.35
CA PHE A 361 -5.30 -24.17 -8.26
C PHE A 361 -6.73 -24.29 -7.72
N ASN A 362 -7.73 -23.93 -8.53
CA ASN A 362 -9.14 -23.98 -8.13
C ASN A 362 -9.97 -24.72 -9.18
N ILE A 363 -10.92 -25.52 -8.71
CA ILE A 363 -11.96 -26.14 -9.52
C ILE A 363 -13.30 -25.73 -8.91
N THR A 364 -14.19 -25.19 -9.71
CA THR A 364 -15.56 -24.86 -9.30
C THR A 364 -16.53 -25.42 -10.31
N GLY A 365 -17.71 -25.84 -9.88
CA GLY A 365 -18.77 -26.26 -10.79
C GLY A 365 -20.14 -26.13 -10.16
N ASP A 366 -21.12 -26.06 -11.05
CA ASP A 366 -22.53 -25.98 -10.75
C ASP A 366 -23.25 -27.07 -11.53
N THR A 367 -24.13 -27.82 -10.88
CA THR A 367 -24.90 -28.92 -11.49
C THR A 367 -26.36 -28.78 -11.10
N GLN A 368 -27.22 -28.64 -12.10
CA GLN A 368 -28.67 -28.70 -11.96
C GLN A 368 -29.09 -30.16 -11.77
N VAL A 369 -29.39 -30.54 -10.52
CA VAL A 369 -29.77 -31.91 -10.17
C VAL A 369 -31.18 -32.22 -10.68
N ASN A 370 -32.08 -31.26 -10.53
CA ASN A 370 -33.44 -31.23 -11.09
C ASN A 370 -33.94 -29.78 -11.14
N ASP A 371 -35.16 -29.52 -11.60
CA ASP A 371 -35.69 -28.15 -11.75
C ASP A 371 -35.63 -27.31 -10.47
N ASN A 372 -35.79 -27.92 -9.28
CA ASN A 372 -35.84 -27.21 -8.01
C ASN A 372 -34.50 -27.21 -7.24
N HIS A 373 -33.45 -27.82 -7.79
CA HIS A 373 -32.25 -28.16 -7.03
C HIS A 373 -30.98 -27.90 -7.84
N LEU A 374 -30.20 -26.90 -7.39
CA LEU A 374 -28.90 -26.53 -7.96
C LEU A 374 -27.80 -26.78 -6.93
N LEU A 375 -26.82 -27.60 -7.31
CA LEU A 375 -25.67 -27.93 -6.49
C LEU A 375 -24.43 -27.17 -7.00
N SER A 376 -23.84 -26.33 -6.17
CA SER A 376 -22.57 -25.64 -6.45
C SER A 376 -21.47 -26.20 -5.56
N TYR A 377 -20.31 -26.49 -6.13
CA TYR A 377 -19.19 -27.07 -5.38
C TYR A 377 -17.87 -26.51 -5.87
N GLY A 378 -16.87 -26.54 -4.99
CA GLY A 378 -15.53 -26.18 -5.38
C GLY A 378 -14.46 -26.72 -4.46
N PHE A 379 -13.29 -26.90 -5.05
CA PHE A 379 -12.08 -27.33 -4.40
C PHE A 379 -10.96 -26.35 -4.77
N GLY A 380 -10.09 -26.03 -3.83
CA GLY A 380 -8.90 -25.26 -4.14
C GLY A 380 -7.71 -25.59 -3.26
N TYR A 381 -6.53 -25.39 -3.84
CA TYR A 381 -5.24 -25.54 -3.20
C TYR A 381 -4.41 -24.28 -3.45
N THR A 382 -3.91 -23.67 -2.39
CA THR A 382 -3.09 -22.45 -2.45
C THR A 382 -1.79 -22.69 -1.71
N THR A 383 -0.66 -22.31 -2.32
CA THR A 383 0.62 -22.15 -1.63
C THR A 383 1.02 -20.68 -1.69
N GLU A 384 1.34 -20.12 -0.54
CA GLU A 384 1.72 -18.73 -0.32
C GLU A 384 3.10 -18.74 0.33
N SER A 385 4.06 -17.97 -0.18
CA SER A 385 5.40 -17.87 0.41
C SER A 385 5.89 -16.44 0.40
N GLY A 386 6.44 -16.00 1.52
CA GLY A 386 7.08 -14.70 1.67
C GLY A 386 8.55 -14.86 2.04
N GLU A 387 9.38 -13.98 1.51
CA GLU A 387 10.81 -13.90 1.81
C GLU A 387 11.25 -12.44 1.84
N GLY A 388 12.10 -12.06 2.79
CA GLY A 388 12.71 -10.73 2.82
C GLY A 388 13.04 -10.22 4.22
N SER A 389 13.39 -8.94 4.33
CA SER A 389 13.85 -8.33 5.58
C SER A 389 12.72 -7.95 6.54
N ARG A 390 11.45 -7.90 6.12
CA ARG A 390 10.31 -7.77 7.06
C ARG A 390 10.14 -9.01 7.95
N LEU A 391 10.62 -10.17 7.51
CA LEU A 391 10.33 -11.49 8.06
C LEU A 391 11.40 -11.99 9.04
N LYS A 392 12.05 -11.12 9.81
CA LYS A 392 13.21 -11.50 10.64
C LYS A 392 12.90 -12.48 11.78
N SER A 393 11.62 -12.70 12.10
CA SER A 393 11.17 -13.70 13.07
C SER A 393 10.56 -14.95 12.41
N ALA A 394 10.74 -15.14 11.10
CA ALA A 394 10.25 -16.32 10.40
C ALA A 394 11.04 -17.59 10.79
N PRO A 395 10.48 -18.80 10.55
CA PRO A 395 11.12 -20.06 10.95
C PRO A 395 12.49 -20.31 10.30
N HIS A 396 12.71 -19.75 9.11
CA HIS A 396 13.99 -19.80 8.42
C HIS A 396 14.54 -18.39 8.25
N THR A 397 15.74 -18.13 8.77
CA THR A 397 16.42 -16.84 8.68
C THR A 397 17.85 -16.99 8.19
N TRP A 398 18.34 -16.01 7.44
CA TRP A 398 19.73 -15.92 7.01
C TRP A 398 20.21 -14.47 7.01
N VAL A 399 21.50 -14.30 6.74
CA VAL A 399 22.17 -13.00 6.75
C VAL A 399 22.40 -12.56 5.32
N ARG A 400 22.07 -11.31 5.01
CA ARG A 400 22.43 -10.66 3.76
C ARG A 400 23.35 -9.48 4.06
N ASN A 401 24.50 -9.45 3.41
CA ASN A 401 25.32 -8.24 3.32
C ASN A 401 24.70 -7.33 2.25
N ILE A 402 24.68 -6.04 2.50
CA ILE A 402 24.20 -5.05 1.54
C ILE A 402 25.34 -4.09 1.16
N ASP A 403 25.35 -3.66 -0.09
CA ASP A 403 26.11 -2.48 -0.50
C ASP A 403 25.15 -1.28 -0.48
N PRO A 404 25.38 -0.24 0.34
CA PRO A 404 24.53 0.95 0.36
C PRO A 404 24.33 1.58 -1.02
N TRP A 405 25.32 1.48 -1.92
CA TRP A 405 25.22 2.02 -3.27
C TRP A 405 24.18 1.33 -4.14
N ASP A 406 23.75 0.11 -3.82
CA ASP A 406 22.71 -0.57 -4.59
C ASP A 406 21.34 0.11 -4.42
N TYR A 407 21.15 0.86 -3.34
CA TYR A 407 19.86 1.44 -2.94
C TYR A 407 19.73 2.92 -3.28
N ASP A 408 20.80 3.70 -3.14
CA ASP A 408 20.79 5.11 -3.51
C ASP A 408 22.18 5.56 -3.97
N LYS A 409 22.25 6.21 -5.14
CA LYS A 409 23.51 6.72 -5.71
C LYS A 409 23.83 8.16 -5.30
N SER A 410 22.99 8.78 -4.48
CA SER A 410 23.23 10.11 -3.87
C SER A 410 23.60 10.05 -2.40
N LEU A 411 24.10 8.90 -1.93
CA LEU A 411 24.66 8.79 -0.59
C LEU A 411 25.88 9.70 -0.42
N ALA A 412 26.02 10.30 0.76
CA ALA A 412 27.22 11.00 1.15
C ALA A 412 28.40 10.05 1.23
N VAL A 413 29.59 10.51 0.85
CA VAL A 413 30.81 9.70 0.93
C VAL A 413 31.72 10.29 1.99
N LYS A 414 31.90 9.55 3.09
CA LYS A 414 32.79 9.93 4.19
C LYS A 414 33.94 8.93 4.23
N HIS A 415 35.17 9.43 4.13
CA HIS A 415 36.39 8.60 4.11
C HIS A 415 36.35 7.47 3.04
N GLY A 416 35.81 7.76 1.85
CA GLY A 416 35.71 6.80 0.75
C GLY A 416 34.61 5.74 0.89
N LYS A 417 33.74 5.83 1.92
CA LYS A 417 32.62 4.91 2.13
C LYS A 417 31.28 5.65 2.04
N PRO A 418 30.24 5.04 1.43
CA PRO A 418 28.90 5.62 1.43
C PRO A 418 28.32 5.67 2.85
N ASP A 419 27.59 6.74 3.14
CA ASP A 419 26.99 6.99 4.44
C ASP A 419 25.75 6.12 4.63
N SER A 420 25.80 5.27 5.66
CA SER A 420 24.79 4.25 5.94
C SER A 420 24.75 3.98 7.44
N THR A 421 23.53 3.95 7.99
CA THR A 421 23.28 3.54 9.38
C THR A 421 22.73 2.11 9.46
N ILE A 422 22.70 1.37 8.33
CA ILE A 422 22.19 0.00 8.29
C ILE A 422 23.04 -0.91 9.17
N TYR A 423 22.37 -1.57 10.11
CA TYR A 423 23.00 -2.41 11.10
C TYR A 423 22.11 -3.59 11.49
N ARG A 424 22.71 -4.79 11.65
CA ARG A 424 22.00 -5.99 12.11
C ARG A 424 22.18 -6.24 13.61
N HIS A 425 21.25 -5.72 14.40
CA HIS A 425 21.16 -6.02 15.83
C HIS A 425 20.90 -7.51 16.14
N SER A 426 21.53 -7.99 17.21
CA SER A 426 21.30 -9.25 17.90
C SER A 426 20.28 -9.04 19.00
N PHE A 427 19.38 -9.98 19.20
CA PHE A 427 18.33 -9.86 20.19
C PHE A 427 18.31 -11.05 21.13
N LYS A 428 17.90 -10.82 22.38
CA LYS A 428 17.58 -11.83 23.38
C LYS A 428 16.27 -11.51 24.08
N GLU A 429 15.60 -12.52 24.60
CA GLU A 429 14.43 -12.32 25.45
C GLU A 429 14.84 -12.16 26.91
N ASN A 430 14.20 -11.25 27.64
CA ASN A 430 14.33 -11.16 29.09
C ASN A 430 13.49 -12.26 29.79
N GLY A 431 13.53 -12.32 31.12
CA GLY A 431 12.75 -13.29 31.91
C GLY A 431 11.22 -13.17 31.77
N GLU A 432 10.71 -12.11 31.13
CA GLU A 432 9.29 -11.90 30.82
C GLU A 432 8.95 -12.23 29.36
N GLY A 433 9.92 -12.72 28.56
CA GLY A 433 9.75 -13.01 27.13
C GLY A 433 9.77 -11.76 26.24
N VAL A 434 10.28 -10.64 26.74
CA VAL A 434 10.36 -9.37 26.00
C VAL A 434 11.68 -9.29 25.24
N LEU A 435 11.60 -9.07 23.93
CA LEU A 435 12.76 -8.89 23.08
C LEU A 435 13.54 -7.63 23.48
N ARG A 436 14.85 -7.77 23.65
CA ARG A 436 15.79 -6.68 23.91
C ARG A 436 17.05 -6.85 23.08
N TRP A 437 17.72 -5.74 22.81
CA TRP A 437 19.04 -5.75 22.19
C TRP A 437 20.05 -6.51 23.05
N ASP A 438 20.75 -7.47 22.45
CA ASP A 438 21.81 -8.24 23.09
C ASP A 438 23.17 -7.53 22.95
N LYS A 439 23.26 -6.34 23.54
CA LYS A 439 24.45 -5.48 23.48
C LYS A 439 25.71 -6.18 23.99
N GLU A 440 25.59 -7.01 25.03
CA GLU A 440 26.73 -7.70 25.67
C GLU A 440 27.42 -8.64 24.67
N LYS A 441 26.64 -9.34 23.86
CA LYS A 441 27.16 -10.20 22.78
C LYS A 441 27.87 -9.38 21.71
N GLU A 442 27.29 -8.25 21.30
CA GLU A 442 27.84 -7.44 20.21
C GLU A 442 29.07 -6.61 20.63
N TRP A 443 29.12 -6.18 21.88
CA TRP A 443 30.18 -5.34 22.40
C TRP A 443 31.35 -6.15 22.99
N TYR A 444 31.07 -7.26 23.68
CA TYR A 444 32.07 -8.03 24.44
C TYR A 444 32.25 -9.48 23.98
N GLY A 445 31.46 -9.94 22.99
CA GLY A 445 31.45 -11.35 22.59
C GLY A 445 30.85 -12.28 23.64
N TYR A 446 29.97 -11.76 24.52
CA TYR A 446 29.34 -12.51 25.61
C TYR A 446 28.68 -13.82 25.15
N ASP A 447 28.96 -14.91 25.88
CA ASP A 447 28.28 -16.20 25.77
C ASP A 447 27.22 -16.30 26.87
N GLY A 448 25.96 -16.55 26.48
CA GLY A 448 24.82 -16.68 27.39
C GLY A 448 25.00 -17.69 28.53
N SER A 449 25.94 -18.63 28.40
CA SER A 449 26.26 -19.63 29.42
C SER A 449 27.30 -19.19 30.47
N ASP A 450 28.06 -18.13 30.22
CA ASP A 450 29.14 -17.66 31.10
C ASP A 450 28.99 -16.19 31.49
N LYS A 451 28.48 -15.96 32.71
CA LYS A 451 28.30 -14.61 33.27
C LYS A 451 29.61 -13.83 33.42
N THR A 452 30.78 -14.47 33.40
CA THR A 452 32.10 -13.81 33.52
C THR A 452 32.61 -13.23 32.21
N SER A 453 31.89 -13.48 31.10
CA SER A 453 32.18 -12.93 29.77
C SER A 453 31.63 -11.50 29.57
N VAL A 454 30.97 -10.90 30.57
CA VAL A 454 30.76 -9.44 30.63
C VAL A 454 31.88 -8.82 31.49
N PRO A 455 32.51 -7.72 31.06
CA PRO A 455 33.48 -6.99 31.87
C PRO A 455 32.91 -6.53 33.21
N GLU A 456 33.73 -6.60 34.26
CA GLU A 456 33.38 -6.07 35.58
C GLU A 456 33.19 -4.55 35.54
N PHE A 457 33.95 -3.83 34.71
CA PHE A 457 33.77 -2.41 34.40
C PHE A 457 33.30 -2.28 32.95
N THR A 458 32.04 -1.89 32.72
CA THR A 458 31.43 -1.95 31.40
C THR A 458 31.74 -0.72 30.53
N TYR A 459 31.37 -0.76 29.24
CA TYR A 459 31.45 0.40 28.36
C TYR A 459 30.56 1.56 28.80
N GLU A 460 29.42 1.26 29.40
CA GLU A 460 28.56 2.28 30.02
C GLU A 460 29.26 2.93 31.20
N ASP A 461 29.88 2.14 32.09
CA ASP A 461 30.72 2.69 33.15
C ASP A 461 31.80 3.60 32.54
N PHE A 462 32.50 3.14 31.50
CA PHE A 462 33.52 3.94 30.79
C PHE A 462 32.97 5.27 30.25
N LYS A 463 31.81 5.27 29.56
CA LYS A 463 31.18 6.49 29.04
C LYS A 463 30.77 7.45 30.14
N ASN A 464 30.36 6.94 31.30
CA ASN A 464 29.85 7.74 32.40
C ASN A 464 30.94 8.51 33.17
N TYR A 465 32.20 8.12 33.03
CA TYR A 465 33.36 8.78 33.67
C TYR A 465 34.23 9.60 32.70
N LEU A 466 33.76 9.84 31.46
CA LEU A 466 34.35 10.83 30.56
C LEU A 466 33.98 12.25 31.03
N ASP A 467 34.97 13.12 31.20
CA ASP A 467 34.81 14.48 31.73
C ASP A 467 33.99 15.40 30.79
N PRO A 468 32.88 16.00 31.27
CA PRO A 468 32.10 16.98 30.51
C PRO A 468 32.82 18.33 30.26
N GLU A 469 33.70 18.78 31.16
CA GLU A 469 34.32 20.12 31.08
C GLU A 469 35.45 20.20 30.05
N ALA A 470 35.99 19.05 29.64
CA ALA A 470 37.16 19.02 28.79
C ALA A 470 36.86 19.41 27.33
N GLY A 471 35.61 19.33 26.87
CA GLY A 471 35.25 19.67 25.48
C GLY A 471 36.02 18.87 24.42
N LEU A 472 36.48 17.67 24.77
CA LEU A 472 37.48 16.94 24.00
C LEU A 472 36.85 16.00 22.98
N ASP A 473 37.21 16.24 21.72
CA ASP A 473 37.41 15.21 20.70
C ASP A 473 38.11 13.98 21.34
N PRO A 474 37.71 12.73 21.04
CA PRO A 474 38.49 11.53 21.38
C PRO A 474 40.00 11.67 21.16
N ALA A 475 40.42 12.47 20.17
CA ALA A 475 41.82 12.79 19.89
C ALA A 475 42.51 13.57 21.03
N ALA A 476 41.78 14.31 21.86
CA ALA A 476 42.33 15.06 22.97
C ALA A 476 42.33 14.28 24.31
N PHE A 477 41.69 13.10 24.36
CA PHE A 477 41.92 12.09 25.41
C PHE A 477 43.38 11.59 25.38
N HIS A 478 44.04 11.69 24.22
CA HIS A 478 45.48 11.44 24.04
C HIS A 478 46.37 12.37 24.90
N GLY A 479 45.88 13.57 25.25
CA GLY A 479 46.54 14.47 26.20
C GLY A 479 46.25 14.15 27.66
N LEU A 480 45.11 13.52 27.96
CA LEU A 480 44.64 13.29 29.33
C LEU A 480 45.30 12.07 30.00
N VAL A 481 45.55 10.98 29.26
CA VAL A 481 46.23 9.77 29.78
C VAL A 481 47.68 10.05 30.19
N TYR A 482 48.28 11.11 29.64
CA TYR A 482 49.66 11.50 29.92
C TYR A 482 49.83 12.74 30.80
N ASN A 483 48.84 13.65 30.90
CA ASN A 483 49.09 14.94 31.55
C ASN A 483 47.88 15.64 32.22
N SER A 484 46.82 14.93 32.57
CA SER A 484 45.70 15.51 33.32
C SER A 484 45.29 14.59 34.47
N GLY A 485 44.81 15.16 35.57
CA GLY A 485 44.51 14.45 36.82
C GLY A 485 43.47 13.31 36.77
N TYR A 486 42.98 12.88 35.60
CA TYR A 486 41.99 11.80 35.43
C TYR A 486 42.59 10.40 35.53
N THR A 487 43.30 10.20 36.64
CA THR A 487 43.80 8.92 37.12
C THR A 487 42.68 8.18 37.89
N PRO A 488 42.83 6.88 38.17
CA PRO A 488 42.13 6.15 39.25
C PRO A 488 41.77 7.00 40.48
N ASN A 489 42.61 7.98 40.83
CA ASN A 489 42.45 8.87 41.97
C ASN A 489 41.22 9.82 41.85
N ASN A 490 40.81 10.24 40.65
CA ASN A 490 39.59 11.04 40.45
C ASN A 490 38.31 10.16 40.45
N MET A 491 38.43 8.89 40.06
CA MET A 491 37.34 7.91 40.23
C MET A 491 37.19 7.50 41.70
N GLU A 492 38.30 7.44 42.46
CA GLU A 492 38.29 7.12 43.88
C GLU A 492 37.45 8.10 44.70
N SER A 493 37.55 9.40 44.41
CA SER A 493 36.78 10.44 45.09
C SER A 493 35.33 10.52 44.65
N ARG A 494 35.02 10.17 43.39
CA ARG A 494 33.66 10.26 42.80
C ARG A 494 32.84 8.98 42.96
N ASN A 495 33.46 7.80 42.84
CA ASN A 495 32.81 6.49 42.96
C ASN A 495 33.83 5.35 43.24
N PRO A 496 34.12 5.06 44.53
CA PRO A 496 35.05 3.99 44.95
C PRO A 496 34.69 2.60 44.39
N GLU A 497 33.40 2.29 44.25
CA GLU A 497 32.93 0.99 43.71
C GLU A 497 33.19 0.87 42.21
N ALA A 498 33.05 1.95 41.45
CA ALA A 498 33.42 1.96 40.03
C ALA A 498 34.93 1.78 39.84
N LEU A 499 35.74 2.39 40.72
CA LEU A 499 37.18 2.18 40.73
C LEU A 499 37.55 0.72 41.03
N LYS A 500 36.84 0.07 41.97
CA LYS A 500 37.03 -1.35 42.28
C LYS A 500 36.74 -2.23 41.06
N ARG A 501 35.63 -1.97 40.36
CA ARG A 501 35.29 -2.67 39.11
C ARG A 501 36.33 -2.41 38.01
N PHE A 502 36.78 -1.17 37.85
CA PHE A 502 37.83 -0.79 36.90
C PHE A 502 39.13 -1.56 37.16
N LYS A 503 39.62 -1.57 38.42
CA LYS A 503 40.83 -2.30 38.81
C LYS A 503 40.67 -3.80 38.53
N ALA A 504 39.54 -4.40 38.92
CA ALA A 504 39.26 -5.82 38.67
C ALA A 504 39.30 -6.17 37.17
N PHE A 505 38.66 -5.35 36.31
CA PHE A 505 38.69 -5.57 34.87
C PHE A 505 40.09 -5.32 34.27
N ASN A 506 40.80 -4.29 34.74
CA ASN A 506 42.15 -3.98 34.29
C ASN A 506 43.15 -5.09 34.64
N ASP A 507 43.06 -5.65 35.85
CA ASP A 507 43.88 -6.80 36.28
C ASP A 507 43.58 -8.02 35.40
N LYS A 508 42.30 -8.30 35.13
CA LYS A 508 41.87 -9.38 34.23
C LYS A 508 42.43 -9.21 32.82
N LEU A 509 42.42 -7.99 32.26
CA LEU A 509 43.03 -7.70 30.95
C LEU A 509 44.54 -7.91 30.96
N ASN A 510 45.23 -7.56 32.05
CA ASN A 510 46.68 -7.77 32.20
C ASN A 510 47.07 -9.25 32.25
N GLU A 511 46.17 -10.14 32.65
CA GLU A 511 46.45 -11.58 32.71
C GLU A 511 46.38 -12.28 31.34
N ILE A 512 45.66 -11.70 30.38
CA ILE A 512 45.45 -12.26 29.04
C ILE A 512 46.77 -12.28 28.25
N PRO A 513 47.21 -13.44 27.72
CA PRO A 513 48.49 -13.57 27.01
C PRO A 513 48.70 -12.58 25.87
N TYR A 514 47.69 -12.38 25.02
CA TYR A 514 47.73 -11.42 23.92
C TYR A 514 48.01 -9.98 24.41
N ASN A 515 47.36 -9.56 25.51
CA ASN A 515 47.55 -8.20 26.05
C ASN A 515 48.94 -8.03 26.67
N LYS A 516 49.53 -9.08 27.25
CA LYS A 516 50.92 -9.04 27.75
C LYS A 516 51.91 -8.81 26.61
N GLU A 517 51.73 -9.48 25.48
CA GLU A 517 52.53 -9.26 24.28
C GLU A 517 52.34 -7.86 23.71
N LEU A 518 51.09 -7.37 23.70
CA LEU A 518 50.76 -6.01 23.28
C LEU A 518 51.49 -4.95 24.12
N ILE A 519 51.49 -5.10 25.45
CA ILE A 519 52.23 -4.23 26.37
C ILE A 519 53.74 -4.35 26.15
N ALA A 520 54.27 -5.56 25.96
CA ALA A 520 55.69 -5.76 25.71
C ALA A 520 56.15 -5.08 24.41
N LYS A 521 55.27 -4.95 23.42
CA LYS A 521 55.57 -4.33 22.12
C LYS A 521 55.36 -2.80 22.11
N TYR A 522 54.32 -2.31 22.80
CA TYR A 522 53.87 -0.92 22.73
C TYR A 522 53.83 -0.20 24.09
N GLY A 523 54.45 -0.78 25.11
CA GLY A 523 54.48 -0.23 26.47
C GLY A 523 55.42 0.95 26.66
N PRO A 524 55.49 1.51 27.88
CA PRO A 524 56.40 2.60 28.22
C PRO A 524 57.86 2.23 27.89
N GLY A 525 58.54 3.05 27.10
CA GLY A 525 59.91 2.80 26.60
C GLY A 525 59.99 2.39 25.12
N HIS A 526 58.87 2.08 24.48
CA HIS A 526 58.79 1.70 23.05
C HIS A 526 58.27 2.84 22.15
N GLN A 527 58.44 4.10 22.56
CA GLN A 527 57.98 5.28 21.82
C GLN A 527 58.74 5.44 20.49
N GLY A 528 58.05 5.27 19.36
CA GLY A 528 58.45 5.84 18.07
C GLY A 528 59.29 4.99 17.13
N THR A 529 59.35 3.66 17.25
CA THR A 529 60.18 2.82 16.36
C THR A 529 59.46 2.25 15.13
N GLU A 530 58.13 2.13 15.11
CA GLU A 530 57.37 1.55 13.98
C GLU A 530 56.06 2.31 13.72
N THR A 531 55.75 2.56 12.44
CA THR A 531 54.43 3.02 11.98
C THR A 531 53.65 1.85 11.41
N ILE A 532 52.34 1.81 11.68
CA ILE A 532 51.42 0.83 11.07
C ILE A 532 50.45 1.61 10.22
N ASP A 533 50.39 1.31 8.92
CA ASP A 533 49.54 2.00 7.93
C ASP A 533 49.69 3.54 7.96
N GLY A 534 50.90 4.04 8.22
CA GLY A 534 51.22 5.47 8.25
C GLY A 534 50.86 6.21 9.55
N VAL A 535 50.34 5.50 10.57
CA VAL A 535 49.97 6.07 11.87
C VAL A 535 50.89 5.53 12.95
N LYS A 536 51.31 6.40 13.88
CA LYS A 536 52.12 5.98 15.04
C LYS A 536 51.21 5.37 16.11
N PRO A 537 51.48 4.13 16.57
CA PRO A 537 50.69 3.53 17.62
C PRO A 537 50.86 4.29 18.95
N PRO A 538 49.79 4.41 19.75
CA PRO A 538 49.85 5.02 21.07
C PRO A 538 50.59 4.10 22.05
N VAL A 539 51.19 4.68 23.08
CA VAL A 539 51.85 3.91 24.14
C VAL A 539 50.79 3.33 25.07
N ILE A 540 50.82 2.01 25.27
CA ILE A 540 49.88 1.30 26.12
C ILE A 540 50.43 1.16 27.53
N ASN A 541 49.75 1.76 28.50
CA ASN A 541 50.08 1.58 29.91
C ASN A 541 49.23 0.44 30.52
N LYS A 542 49.92 -0.53 31.13
CA LYS A 542 49.31 -1.68 31.82
C LYS A 542 48.31 -1.28 32.91
N ASP A 543 48.50 -0.12 33.54
CA ASP A 543 47.64 0.37 34.63
C ASP A 543 46.30 0.94 34.10
N TYR A 544 46.15 1.08 32.78
CA TYR A 544 45.00 1.71 32.11
C TYR A 544 44.45 0.89 30.93
N LEU A 545 44.81 -0.39 30.81
CA LEU A 545 44.34 -1.30 29.74
C LEU A 545 42.82 -1.32 29.56
N ALA A 546 42.05 -1.26 30.65
CA ALA A 546 40.60 -1.21 30.59
C ALA A 546 40.06 0.01 29.82
N LEU A 547 40.76 1.15 29.86
CA LEU A 547 40.40 2.33 29.05
C LEU A 547 40.74 2.08 27.58
N PHE A 548 41.96 1.61 27.29
CA PHE A 548 42.40 1.32 25.91
C PHE A 548 41.51 0.28 25.22
N TYR A 549 40.90 -0.66 25.97
CA TYR A 549 39.94 -1.62 25.43
C TYR A 549 38.69 -0.95 24.83
N TYR A 550 38.21 0.16 25.43
CA TYR A 550 36.99 0.85 25.01
C TYR A 550 37.18 2.02 24.04
N MET A 551 38.42 2.42 23.76
CA MET A 551 38.71 3.59 22.91
C MET A 551 38.35 3.33 21.44
N GLU A 552 37.69 4.32 20.83
CA GLU A 552 37.18 4.24 19.44
C GLU A 552 38.00 5.08 18.43
N ASP A 553 39.02 5.79 18.90
CA ASP A 553 39.88 6.65 18.08
C ASP A 553 40.67 5.83 17.03
N PRO A 554 40.76 6.28 15.76
CA PRO A 554 41.44 5.58 14.68
C PRO A 554 42.89 5.17 14.97
N SER A 555 43.66 5.99 15.69
CA SER A 555 45.05 5.70 16.05
C SER A 555 45.17 4.57 17.09
N PHE A 556 44.14 4.37 17.91
CA PHE A 556 44.02 3.27 18.87
C PHE A 556 43.47 1.98 18.26
N LYS A 557 42.85 2.02 17.07
CA LYS A 557 42.38 0.82 16.37
C LYS A 557 43.50 -0.14 15.95
N ILE A 558 44.73 0.38 15.89
CA ILE A 558 45.96 -0.33 15.54
C ILE A 558 46.46 -1.20 16.69
N VAL A 559 46.25 -0.78 17.94
CA VAL A 559 46.76 -1.44 19.14
C VAL A 559 45.62 -1.59 20.15
N ARG A 560 44.83 -2.66 20.00
CA ARG A 560 43.62 -2.88 20.80
C ARG A 560 43.81 -4.06 21.76
N PRO A 561 43.57 -3.89 23.07
CA PRO A 561 43.47 -5.02 23.99
C PRO A 561 42.36 -5.99 23.57
N GLN A 562 42.45 -7.24 24.01
CA GLN A 562 41.44 -8.28 23.84
C GLN A 562 40.80 -8.67 25.17
N PHE A 563 39.53 -9.03 25.11
CA PHE A 563 38.75 -9.65 26.18
C PHE A 563 37.92 -10.78 25.56
N ASN A 564 37.82 -11.94 26.22
CA ASN A 564 37.19 -13.15 25.66
C ASN A 564 37.68 -13.57 24.26
N GLY A 565 38.94 -13.31 23.93
CA GLY A 565 39.53 -13.65 22.62
C GLY A 565 39.13 -12.73 21.46
N GLY A 566 38.49 -11.58 21.73
CA GLY A 566 38.16 -10.56 20.72
C GLY A 566 38.36 -9.14 21.22
N HIS A 567 38.35 -8.16 20.32
CA HIS A 567 38.39 -6.75 20.67
C HIS A 567 36.97 -6.22 20.91
N PHE A 568 36.88 -5.11 21.65
CA PHE A 568 35.62 -4.41 21.86
C PHE A 568 34.93 -4.11 20.53
N LYS A 569 33.63 -4.40 20.44
CA LYS A 569 32.79 -4.22 19.24
C LYS A 569 33.24 -4.98 17.98
N ASP A 570 34.08 -6.01 18.07
CA ASP A 570 34.41 -6.81 16.89
C ASP A 570 33.16 -7.50 16.30
N GLU A 571 32.31 -8.08 17.15
CA GLU A 571 31.02 -8.64 16.72
C GLU A 571 30.07 -7.56 16.19
N TYR A 572 30.10 -6.37 16.80
CA TYR A 572 29.36 -5.21 16.31
C TYR A 572 29.79 -4.81 14.89
N ASN A 573 31.09 -4.62 14.65
CA ASN A 573 31.60 -4.13 13.36
C ASN A 573 31.32 -5.10 12.21
N LYS A 574 31.29 -6.42 12.47
CA LYS A 574 30.90 -7.44 11.47
C LYS A 574 29.45 -7.30 10.99
N ARG A 575 28.59 -6.60 11.72
CA ARG A 575 27.13 -6.45 11.48
C ARG A 575 26.76 -5.18 10.73
N ILE A 576 27.71 -4.28 10.50
CA ILE A 576 27.50 -3.07 9.69
C ILE A 576 27.11 -3.48 8.27
N ASN A 577 26.10 -2.81 7.72
CA ASN A 577 25.56 -3.12 6.39
C ASN A 577 25.16 -4.61 6.24
N GLN A 578 24.71 -5.24 7.33
CA GLN A 578 24.07 -6.53 7.30
C GLN A 578 22.59 -6.41 7.62
N GLN A 579 21.81 -7.38 7.17
CA GLN A 579 20.42 -7.51 7.53
C GLN A 579 20.05 -8.97 7.75
N THR A 580 19.15 -9.21 8.70
CA THR A 580 18.48 -10.50 8.83
C THR A 580 17.35 -10.57 7.81
N MET A 581 17.38 -11.60 6.98
CA MET A 581 16.30 -12.00 6.09
C MET A 581 15.57 -13.17 6.71
N GLY A 582 14.29 -13.34 6.40
CA GLY A 582 13.57 -14.56 6.72
C GLY A 582 12.60 -15.00 5.65
N SER A 583 12.19 -16.26 5.72
CA SER A 583 11.21 -16.83 4.81
C SER A 583 10.21 -17.75 5.52
N ALA A 584 8.98 -17.71 5.02
CA ALA A 584 7.88 -18.52 5.50
C ALA A 584 7.03 -19.00 4.31
N ARG A 585 6.37 -20.14 4.50
CA ARG A 585 5.44 -20.72 3.52
C ARG A 585 4.20 -21.24 4.23
N LEU A 586 3.04 -21.00 3.61
CA LEU A 586 1.74 -21.42 4.06
C LEU A 586 1.03 -22.20 2.95
N ARG A 587 0.50 -23.38 3.27
CA ARG A 587 -0.31 -24.19 2.36
C ARG A 587 -1.74 -24.23 2.87
N LYS A 588 -2.69 -24.04 1.95
CA LYS A 588 -4.12 -24.00 2.23
C LYS A 588 -4.87 -24.89 1.27
N GLN A 589 -5.85 -25.60 1.80
CA GLN A 589 -6.80 -26.40 1.04
C GLN A 589 -8.20 -25.99 1.43
N HIS A 590 -9.12 -26.01 0.47
CA HIS A 590 -10.51 -25.81 0.78
C HIS A 590 -11.43 -26.63 -0.09
N PHE A 591 -12.59 -26.94 0.48
CA PHE A 591 -13.72 -27.53 -0.21
C PHE A 591 -14.99 -26.82 0.23
N PHE A 592 -15.86 -26.46 -0.70
CA PHE A 592 -17.18 -25.96 -0.39
C PHE A 592 -18.27 -26.69 -1.17
N LEU A 593 -19.46 -26.71 -0.57
CA LEU A 593 -20.68 -27.22 -1.15
C LEU A 593 -21.80 -26.24 -0.78
N GLN A 594 -22.42 -25.65 -1.78
CA GLN A 594 -23.65 -24.87 -1.68
C GLN A 594 -24.76 -25.68 -2.35
N ASP A 595 -25.90 -25.70 -1.69
CA ASP A 595 -27.08 -26.40 -2.17
C ASP A 595 -28.27 -25.44 -2.21
N THR A 596 -28.74 -25.11 -3.41
CA THR A 596 -29.83 -24.15 -3.63
C THR A 596 -31.13 -24.88 -3.94
N TRP A 597 -32.11 -24.72 -3.06
CA TRP A 597 -33.42 -25.36 -3.11
C TRP A 597 -34.50 -24.32 -3.41
N GLN A 598 -35.31 -24.57 -4.43
CA GLN A 598 -36.58 -23.89 -4.64
C GLN A 598 -37.69 -24.63 -3.90
N ILE A 599 -38.00 -24.16 -2.69
CA ILE A 599 -38.99 -24.79 -1.80
C ILE A 599 -40.39 -24.65 -2.40
N ASN A 600 -40.67 -23.51 -3.02
CA ASN A 600 -41.89 -23.22 -3.75
C ASN A 600 -41.60 -22.10 -4.78
N LYS A 601 -42.60 -21.71 -5.59
CA LYS A 601 -42.47 -20.67 -6.61
C LYS A 601 -41.97 -19.31 -6.10
N ASP A 602 -42.07 -19.05 -4.80
CA ASP A 602 -41.77 -17.76 -4.18
C ASP A 602 -40.59 -17.84 -3.20
N THR A 603 -39.97 -19.00 -2.96
CA THR A 603 -38.98 -19.17 -1.87
C THR A 603 -37.78 -20.00 -2.29
N LEU A 604 -36.59 -19.41 -2.19
CA LEU A 604 -35.30 -20.07 -2.34
C LEU A 604 -34.62 -20.22 -0.98
N LEU A 605 -33.98 -21.37 -0.76
CA LEU A 605 -33.16 -21.68 0.40
C LEU A 605 -31.75 -22.07 -0.08
N GLN A 606 -30.71 -21.47 0.50
CA GLN A 606 -29.31 -21.60 0.06
C GLN A 606 -28.37 -21.88 1.25
N PRO A 607 -28.34 -23.12 1.76
CA PRO A 607 -27.31 -23.60 2.67
C PRO A 607 -25.96 -23.78 1.97
N ILE A 608 -24.89 -23.44 2.68
CA ILE A 608 -23.50 -23.57 2.25
C ILE A 608 -22.69 -24.12 3.42
N VAL A 609 -21.85 -25.11 3.12
CA VAL A 609 -20.81 -25.59 4.02
C VAL A 609 -19.46 -25.49 3.32
N ARG A 610 -18.46 -25.07 4.08
CA ARG A 610 -17.08 -24.99 3.63
C ARG A 610 -16.15 -25.56 4.67
N LEU A 611 -15.18 -26.35 4.23
CA LEU A 611 -14.07 -26.86 5.01
C LEU A 611 -12.80 -26.22 4.47
N ASP A 612 -12.08 -25.52 5.34
CA ASP A 612 -10.74 -25.00 5.06
C ASP A 612 -9.72 -25.75 5.92
N HIS A 613 -8.55 -26.03 5.37
CA HIS A 613 -7.41 -26.60 6.09
C HIS A 613 -6.16 -25.78 5.79
N SER A 614 -5.44 -25.42 6.85
CA SER A 614 -4.19 -24.67 6.81
C SER A 614 -3.12 -25.41 7.61
N ASP A 615 -1.91 -25.51 7.07
CA ASP A 615 -0.80 -26.18 7.77
C ASP A 615 -0.47 -25.52 9.12
N LEU A 616 -0.77 -24.22 9.27
CA LEU A 616 -0.48 -23.47 10.49
C LEU A 616 -1.67 -23.42 11.47
N PHE A 617 -2.90 -23.36 10.95
CA PHE A 617 -4.11 -23.12 11.77
C PHE A 617 -5.06 -24.33 11.86
N GLY A 618 -4.73 -25.43 11.19
CA GLY A 618 -5.54 -26.65 11.16
C GLY A 618 -6.81 -26.51 10.33
N SER A 619 -7.80 -27.36 10.61
CA SER A 619 -9.06 -27.37 9.86
C SER A 619 -10.16 -26.53 10.51
N HIS A 620 -10.91 -25.80 9.68
CA HIS A 620 -12.06 -25.01 10.10
C HIS A 620 -13.28 -25.26 9.21
N MET A 621 -14.46 -25.34 9.81
CA MET A 621 -15.72 -25.45 9.08
C MET A 621 -16.50 -24.14 9.19
N THR A 622 -16.95 -23.65 8.05
CA THR A 622 -17.75 -22.43 7.91
C THR A 622 -19.09 -22.80 7.31
N PHE A 623 -20.17 -22.27 7.90
CA PHE A 623 -21.54 -22.51 7.46
C PHE A 623 -22.24 -21.19 7.12
N ASN A 624 -23.10 -21.21 6.12
CA ASN A 624 -24.04 -20.14 5.80
C ASN A 624 -25.40 -20.77 5.44
N MET A 625 -26.49 -20.10 5.79
CA MET A 625 -27.83 -20.45 5.34
C MET A 625 -28.59 -19.17 5.03
N GLY A 626 -28.99 -19.02 3.77
CA GLY A 626 -29.76 -17.88 3.31
C GLY A 626 -31.12 -18.26 2.75
N VAL A 627 -32.09 -17.36 2.86
CA VAL A 627 -33.44 -17.49 2.30
C VAL A 627 -33.77 -16.23 1.52
N THR A 628 -34.36 -16.40 0.33
CA THR A 628 -34.96 -15.33 -0.48
C THR A 628 -36.42 -15.65 -0.71
N HIS A 629 -37.33 -14.77 -0.30
CA HIS A 629 -38.78 -14.96 -0.41
C HIS A 629 -39.47 -13.79 -1.13
N ASN A 630 -40.24 -14.08 -2.17
CA ASN A 630 -41.06 -13.12 -2.91
C ASN A 630 -42.36 -12.84 -2.14
N VAL A 631 -42.48 -11.64 -1.58
CA VAL A 631 -43.61 -11.25 -0.73
C VAL A 631 -44.89 -11.13 -1.56
N ASN A 632 -45.94 -11.84 -1.14
CA ASN A 632 -47.22 -11.94 -1.86
C ASN A 632 -47.08 -12.46 -3.30
N GLY A 633 -46.06 -13.27 -3.58
CA GLY A 633 -45.78 -13.79 -4.92
C GLY A 633 -45.33 -12.75 -5.94
N ASN A 634 -44.86 -11.58 -5.47
CA ASN A 634 -44.36 -10.52 -6.34
C ASN A 634 -42.83 -10.52 -6.35
N ALA A 635 -42.23 -10.90 -7.48
CA ALA A 635 -40.77 -10.93 -7.65
C ALA A 635 -40.08 -9.58 -7.47
N HIS A 636 -40.81 -8.46 -7.55
CA HIS A 636 -40.31 -7.11 -7.28
C HIS A 636 -40.36 -6.71 -5.80
N ARG A 637 -40.81 -7.60 -4.91
CA ARG A 637 -40.81 -7.40 -3.45
C ARG A 637 -40.20 -8.62 -2.77
N ARG A 638 -38.99 -8.49 -2.27
CA ARG A 638 -38.19 -9.62 -1.78
C ARG A 638 -37.82 -9.42 -0.32
N LEU A 639 -38.04 -10.45 0.48
CA LEU A 639 -37.48 -10.57 1.82
C LEU A 639 -36.29 -11.52 1.75
N LYS A 640 -35.12 -11.06 2.16
CA LYS A 640 -33.90 -11.87 2.27
C LYS A 640 -33.49 -11.99 3.73
N ALA A 641 -33.10 -13.19 4.15
CA ALA A 641 -32.57 -13.41 5.48
C ALA A 641 -31.35 -14.34 5.39
N ASN A 642 -30.29 -14.03 6.12
CA ASN A 642 -29.06 -14.81 6.11
C ASN A 642 -28.54 -15.01 7.53
N VAL A 643 -28.04 -16.22 7.81
CA VAL A 643 -27.27 -16.53 9.01
C VAL A 643 -26.02 -17.30 8.62
N GLY A 644 -24.87 -16.84 9.09
CA GLY A 644 -23.60 -17.44 8.72
C GLY A 644 -22.51 -17.27 9.75
N THR A 645 -21.49 -18.10 9.61
CA THR A 645 -20.20 -17.96 10.28
C THR A 645 -19.17 -17.50 9.26
N SER A 646 -18.14 -16.81 9.71
CA SER A 646 -16.96 -16.50 8.89
C SER A 646 -15.70 -16.68 9.70
N TYR A 647 -14.56 -16.80 9.01
CA TYR A 647 -13.24 -16.92 9.62
C TYR A 647 -12.18 -16.15 8.84
N THR A 648 -11.17 -15.66 9.55
CA THR A 648 -10.01 -14.93 9.02
C THR A 648 -8.77 -15.46 9.71
N GLU A 649 -7.76 -15.82 8.94
CA GLU A 649 -6.46 -16.28 9.47
C GLU A 649 -5.47 -15.12 9.55
N PRO A 650 -4.60 -15.08 10.57
CA PRO A 650 -3.42 -14.21 10.55
C PRO A 650 -2.57 -14.48 9.29
N GLY A 651 -2.07 -13.42 8.67
CA GLY A 651 -1.11 -13.51 7.57
C GLY A 651 0.33 -13.66 8.09
N MET A 652 1.27 -13.89 7.18
CA MET A 652 2.68 -14.04 7.53
C MET A 652 3.27 -12.79 8.18
N GLY A 653 2.77 -11.59 7.82
CA GLY A 653 3.18 -10.35 8.45
C GLY A 653 2.84 -10.30 9.95
N GLU A 654 1.61 -10.65 10.33
CA GLU A 654 1.20 -10.66 11.74
C GLU A 654 1.99 -11.66 12.58
N LEU A 655 2.42 -12.77 11.96
CA LEU A 655 3.10 -13.87 12.63
C LEU A 655 4.61 -13.60 12.80
N TYR A 656 5.25 -12.99 11.81
CA TYR A 656 6.71 -13.01 11.68
C TYR A 656 7.37 -11.63 11.46
N TYR A 657 6.61 -10.53 11.48
CA TYR A 657 7.19 -9.20 11.43
C TYR A 657 8.21 -8.96 12.53
N ASN A 658 9.32 -8.31 12.19
CA ASN A 658 10.30 -7.88 13.17
C ASN A 658 11.09 -6.70 12.60
N TRP A 659 10.56 -5.49 12.82
CA TRP A 659 11.11 -4.29 12.19
C TRP A 659 10.71 -2.99 12.88
N GLU A 660 11.54 -1.97 12.67
CA GLU A 660 11.30 -0.60 13.11
C GLU A 660 10.47 0.13 12.05
N MET A 661 9.24 0.54 12.40
CA MET A 661 8.31 1.17 11.47
C MET A 661 8.50 2.69 11.39
N PHE A 662 8.73 3.32 12.54
CA PHE A 662 9.03 4.74 12.63
C PHE A 662 10.07 4.97 13.70
N GLY A 663 11.22 5.49 13.29
CA GLY A 663 12.20 5.94 14.26
C GLY A 663 11.70 7.11 15.11
N PRO A 664 12.40 7.38 16.22
CA PRO A 664 12.12 8.51 17.09
C PRO A 664 12.11 9.82 16.31
N THR A 665 11.38 10.80 16.82
CA THR A 665 11.31 12.10 16.14
C THR A 665 11.52 13.24 17.08
N VAL A 666 12.61 13.98 16.86
CA VAL A 666 12.93 15.19 17.58
C VAL A 666 11.88 16.26 17.30
N THR A 667 11.38 16.90 18.36
CA THR A 667 10.32 17.92 18.29
C THR A 667 10.70 19.22 18.99
N ASN A 668 11.82 19.24 19.71
CA ASN A 668 12.44 20.41 20.30
C ASN A 668 13.93 20.11 20.53
N VAL A 669 14.80 21.06 20.20
CA VAL A 669 16.25 20.96 20.35
C VAL A 669 16.72 22.18 21.15
N ALA A 670 17.38 21.95 22.28
CA ALA A 670 18.21 22.94 22.95
C ALA A 670 19.63 22.34 23.03
N PRO A 671 20.52 22.66 22.08
CA PRO A 671 21.85 22.06 22.00
C PRO A 671 22.55 22.13 23.35
N LEU A 672 23.04 20.98 23.83
CA LEU A 672 23.78 20.82 25.10
C LEU A 672 22.98 21.13 26.39
N SER A 673 21.71 21.51 26.31
CA SER A 673 20.86 21.81 27.48
C SER A 673 19.65 20.89 27.63
N GLY A 674 19.24 20.22 26.55
CA GLY A 674 18.16 19.23 26.55
C GLY A 674 17.28 19.27 25.31
N GLY A 675 16.24 18.44 25.29
CA GLY A 675 15.32 18.41 24.15
C GLY A 675 14.12 17.53 24.39
N ARG A 676 13.29 17.41 23.35
CA ARG A 676 12.07 16.60 23.39
C ARG A 676 11.91 15.84 22.10
N ALA A 677 11.66 14.53 22.18
CA ALA A 677 11.35 13.71 21.04
C ALA A 677 10.11 12.85 21.27
N ARG A 678 9.45 12.47 20.18
CA ARG A 678 8.41 11.44 20.17
C ARG A 678 9.09 10.08 20.07
N LEU A 679 8.65 9.13 20.89
CA LEU A 679 9.12 7.75 20.86
C LEU A 679 8.78 7.09 19.52
N GLY A 680 9.70 6.27 19.02
CA GLY A 680 9.50 5.49 17.80
C GLY A 680 8.69 4.20 18.03
N TRP A 681 8.58 3.36 17.01
CA TRP A 681 7.69 2.20 16.96
C TRP A 681 8.41 0.98 16.40
N TYR A 682 8.53 -0.06 17.22
CA TYR A 682 9.14 -1.34 16.85
C TYR A 682 8.09 -2.46 16.88
N TRP A 683 7.94 -3.19 15.78
CA TRP A 683 6.91 -4.22 15.63
C TRP A 683 7.49 -5.62 15.73
N ILE A 684 6.83 -6.46 16.53
CA ILE A 684 7.15 -7.89 16.66
C ILE A 684 5.91 -8.73 16.37
N GLY A 685 6.06 -9.65 15.42
CA GLY A 685 5.10 -10.64 15.02
C GLY A 685 4.81 -11.62 16.15
N ASN A 686 3.63 -12.21 16.13
CA ASN A 686 3.18 -13.10 17.16
C ASN A 686 2.77 -14.46 16.56
N PRO A 687 3.64 -15.48 16.61
CA PRO A 687 3.34 -16.79 16.04
C PRO A 687 2.23 -17.54 16.79
N THR A 688 1.79 -17.04 17.95
CA THR A 688 0.72 -17.67 18.78
C THR A 688 -0.68 -17.15 18.48
N LEU A 689 -0.83 -16.29 17.47
CA LEU A 689 -2.12 -15.73 17.06
C LEU A 689 -3.12 -16.82 16.66
N LYS A 690 -4.38 -16.57 16.98
CA LYS A 690 -5.51 -17.42 16.64
C LYS A 690 -6.36 -16.78 15.55
N PRO A 691 -6.97 -17.58 14.65
CA PRO A 691 -7.95 -17.08 13.69
C PRO A 691 -9.11 -16.34 14.36
N GLU A 692 -9.51 -15.24 13.73
CA GLU A 692 -10.73 -14.50 14.06
C GLU A 692 -11.94 -15.27 13.53
N LYS A 693 -13.02 -15.27 14.31
CA LYS A 693 -14.26 -15.97 13.94
C LYS A 693 -15.45 -15.07 14.16
N SER A 694 -16.40 -15.10 13.22
CA SER A 694 -17.61 -14.29 13.32
C SER A 694 -18.89 -15.10 13.22
N LYS A 695 -19.97 -14.53 13.75
CA LYS A 695 -21.35 -14.96 13.53
C LYS A 695 -22.15 -13.77 13.04
N ASN A 696 -22.72 -13.87 11.85
CA ASN A 696 -23.49 -12.83 11.21
C ASN A 696 -24.95 -13.28 11.05
N ILE A 697 -25.87 -12.35 11.28
CA ILE A 697 -27.28 -12.47 10.95
C ILE A 697 -27.69 -11.16 10.27
N ASP A 698 -28.35 -11.24 9.12
CA ASP A 698 -28.94 -10.10 8.45
C ASP A 698 -30.31 -10.41 7.86
N ILE A 699 -31.15 -9.39 7.79
CA ILE A 699 -32.47 -9.41 7.17
C ILE A 699 -32.62 -8.16 6.31
N SER A 700 -33.12 -8.34 5.09
CA SER A 700 -33.28 -7.28 4.10
C SER A 700 -34.65 -7.35 3.45
N PHE A 701 -35.27 -6.20 3.27
CA PHE A 701 -36.44 -6.02 2.43
C PHE A 701 -36.06 -5.19 1.21
N GLU A 702 -36.28 -5.74 0.02
CA GLU A 702 -36.05 -5.09 -1.26
C GLU A 702 -37.37 -4.90 -2.01
N GLY A 703 -37.56 -3.72 -2.58
CA GLY A 703 -38.75 -3.38 -3.36
C GLY A 703 -38.37 -2.56 -4.59
N GLU A 704 -38.92 -2.88 -5.74
CA GLU A 704 -38.69 -2.12 -6.97
C GLU A 704 -39.96 -1.91 -7.80
N ASN A 705 -40.00 -0.81 -8.52
CA ASN A 705 -40.96 -0.51 -9.57
C ASN A 705 -40.27 0.25 -10.70
N LYS A 706 -41.03 0.71 -11.71
CA LYS A 706 -40.48 1.43 -12.88
C LYS A 706 -39.59 2.63 -12.52
N ASN A 707 -39.87 3.31 -11.41
CA ASN A 707 -39.21 4.57 -11.05
C ASN A 707 -38.39 4.48 -9.76
N THR A 708 -38.60 3.47 -8.92
CA THR A 708 -38.06 3.44 -7.55
C THR A 708 -37.52 2.07 -7.24
N TYR A 709 -36.30 2.01 -6.75
CA TYR A 709 -35.73 0.84 -6.07
C TYR A 709 -35.44 1.25 -4.62
N MET A 710 -35.81 0.40 -3.67
CA MET A 710 -35.57 0.59 -2.25
C MET A 710 -35.06 -0.72 -1.65
N LYS A 711 -34.07 -0.62 -0.78
CA LYS A 711 -33.56 -1.73 0.04
C LYS A 711 -33.37 -1.25 1.47
N LEU A 712 -33.92 -1.99 2.43
CA LEU A 712 -33.75 -1.75 3.86
C LEU A 712 -33.20 -3.01 4.52
N THR A 713 -32.06 -2.89 5.18
CA THR A 713 -31.38 -4.01 5.83
C THR A 713 -31.15 -3.74 7.30
N ALA A 714 -31.36 -4.73 8.14
CA ALA A 714 -30.85 -4.77 9.51
C ALA A 714 -29.87 -5.94 9.67
N PHE A 715 -28.76 -5.72 10.38
CA PHE A 715 -27.73 -6.75 10.55
C PHE A 715 -27.06 -6.72 11.92
N ARG A 716 -26.47 -7.86 12.28
CA ARG A 716 -25.69 -8.06 13.50
C ARG A 716 -24.54 -9.02 13.24
N ASN A 717 -23.33 -8.57 13.53
CA ASN A 717 -22.10 -9.35 13.45
C ASN A 717 -21.42 -9.42 14.83
N GLN A 718 -21.03 -10.61 15.26
CA GLN A 718 -20.28 -10.84 16.50
C GLN A 718 -18.95 -11.52 16.20
N ILE A 719 -17.85 -10.83 16.47
CA ILE A 719 -16.48 -11.30 16.18
C ILE A 719 -15.83 -11.75 17.50
N ARG A 720 -15.13 -12.89 17.47
CA ARG A 720 -14.34 -13.47 18.56
C ARG A 720 -12.88 -13.62 18.15
N ASN A 721 -12.00 -13.67 19.15
CA ASN A 721 -10.54 -13.60 18.99
C ASN A 721 -10.11 -12.33 18.26
N TYR A 722 -10.87 -11.24 18.41
CA TYR A 722 -10.64 -9.98 17.73
C TYR A 722 -9.18 -9.55 17.89
N MET A 723 -8.49 -9.36 16.77
CA MET A 723 -7.08 -9.07 16.71
C MET A 723 -6.84 -7.56 16.73
N THR A 724 -5.77 -7.15 17.40
CA THR A 724 -5.33 -5.76 17.42
C THR A 724 -3.82 -5.62 17.56
N ILE A 725 -3.34 -4.40 17.35
CA ILE A 725 -2.01 -3.96 17.72
C ILE A 725 -2.04 -3.55 19.20
N ALA A 726 -1.17 -4.14 20.00
CA ALA A 726 -1.04 -3.85 21.42
C ALA A 726 0.37 -3.32 21.70
N ASN A 727 0.46 -2.21 22.42
CA ASN A 727 1.71 -1.79 23.06
C ASN A 727 2.02 -2.82 24.16
N THR A 728 3.25 -3.32 24.20
CA THR A 728 3.68 -4.30 25.20
C THR A 728 3.93 -3.68 26.57
N GLY A 729 4.06 -2.34 26.64
CA GLY A 729 4.49 -1.60 27.83
C GLY A 729 6.01 -1.46 27.94
N HIS A 730 6.75 -2.04 27.00
CA HIS A 730 8.21 -2.03 26.99
C HIS A 730 8.78 -1.18 25.86
N LEU A 731 10.03 -0.77 26.05
CA LEU A 731 10.81 0.01 25.10
C LEU A 731 11.94 -0.86 24.51
N MET A 732 12.20 -0.69 23.22
CA MET A 732 13.43 -1.12 22.57
C MET A 732 14.40 0.06 22.59
N ASP A 733 15.51 -0.08 23.31
CA ASP A 733 16.51 0.98 23.46
C ASP A 733 17.87 0.53 22.92
N PHE A 734 18.29 1.17 21.82
CA PHE A 734 19.59 0.93 21.17
C PHE A 734 20.69 1.86 21.69
N TYR A 735 20.38 2.78 22.63
CA TYR A 735 21.32 3.75 23.20
C TYR A 735 21.25 3.80 24.74
N PRO A 736 21.33 2.65 25.44
CA PRO A 736 21.07 2.57 26.88
C PRO A 736 22.11 3.30 27.74
N TYR A 737 23.27 3.66 27.19
CA TYR A 737 24.32 4.41 27.88
C TYR A 737 24.03 5.92 28.01
N LEU A 738 23.04 6.43 27.28
CA LEU A 738 22.54 7.80 27.43
C LEU A 738 21.47 7.79 28.54
N ASP A 739 21.91 7.77 29.79
CA ASP A 739 21.05 7.66 30.98
C ASP A 739 21.21 8.83 31.96
N GLU A 740 20.38 8.86 33.00
CA GLU A 740 20.31 9.94 33.99
C GLU A 740 21.57 10.09 34.86
N SER A 741 22.45 9.09 34.88
CA SER A 741 23.67 9.11 35.69
C SER A 741 24.76 10.03 35.14
N THR A 742 24.59 10.57 33.94
CA THR A 742 25.59 11.39 33.24
C THR A 742 25.02 12.69 32.66
N TYR A 743 25.88 13.64 32.35
CA TYR A 743 25.57 14.83 31.55
C TYR A 743 25.07 14.48 30.14
N PHE A 744 25.60 13.41 29.53
CA PHE A 744 25.22 12.99 28.18
C PHE A 744 23.79 12.45 28.10
N GLY A 745 23.18 12.02 29.20
CA GLY A 745 21.76 11.68 29.27
C GLY A 745 20.84 12.79 28.73
N ALA A 746 21.26 14.06 28.80
CA ALA A 746 20.53 15.20 28.28
C ALA A 746 20.29 15.13 26.77
N THR A 747 21.10 14.37 26.02
CA THR A 747 20.94 14.16 24.57
C THR A 747 20.11 12.92 24.22
N LYS A 748 19.58 12.19 25.21
CA LYS A 748 18.75 10.99 24.98
C LYS A 748 17.55 11.25 24.06
N TYR A 749 17.00 12.47 24.04
CA TYR A 749 15.94 12.84 23.10
C TYR A 749 16.33 12.63 21.62
N ALA A 750 17.59 12.82 21.25
CA ALA A 750 18.07 12.61 19.87
C ALA A 750 18.18 11.13 19.50
N HIS A 751 18.20 10.25 20.51
CA HIS A 751 18.30 8.80 20.40
C HIS A 751 17.16 8.11 21.18
N ALA A 752 15.97 8.67 21.05
CA ALA A 752 14.83 8.22 21.83
C ALA A 752 14.47 6.75 21.50
N PRO A 753 14.10 5.93 22.49
CA PRO A 753 13.80 4.53 22.26
C PRO A 753 12.47 4.32 21.54
N ASP A 754 12.27 3.11 21.04
CA ASP A 754 11.04 2.71 20.35
C ASP A 754 10.08 2.01 21.29
N MET A 755 8.79 2.32 21.16
CA MET A 755 7.75 1.54 21.80
C MET A 755 7.59 0.20 21.11
N LEU A 756 7.57 -0.86 21.90
CA LEU A 756 7.47 -2.22 21.40
C LEU A 756 6.00 -2.62 21.24
N TYR A 757 5.60 -2.90 20.00
CA TYR A 757 4.25 -3.30 19.61
C TYR A 757 4.20 -4.74 19.13
N THR A 758 3.09 -5.41 19.41
CA THR A 758 2.82 -6.76 18.90
C THR A 758 1.34 -6.96 18.57
N PHE A 759 1.05 -7.94 17.73
CA PHE A 759 -0.32 -8.35 17.42
C PHE A 759 -0.85 -9.26 18.53
N ARG A 760 -2.07 -9.00 19.02
CA ARG A 760 -2.73 -9.81 20.06
C ARG A 760 -4.19 -10.06 19.76
N ASN A 761 -4.67 -11.27 20.09
CA ASN A 761 -6.11 -11.53 20.16
C ASN A 761 -6.65 -11.00 21.50
N ILE A 762 -7.43 -9.92 21.47
CA ILE A 762 -7.88 -9.18 22.67
C ILE A 762 -9.37 -9.39 23.03
N GLY A 763 -10.10 -10.19 22.26
CA GLY A 763 -11.40 -10.73 22.70
C GLY A 763 -12.55 -10.61 21.70
N LYS A 764 -13.60 -9.85 22.02
CA LYS A 764 -14.87 -9.82 21.26
C LYS A 764 -15.27 -8.42 20.81
N ALA A 765 -15.71 -8.32 19.56
CA ALA A 765 -16.34 -7.13 19.00
C ALA A 765 -17.77 -7.45 18.55
N ARG A 766 -18.64 -6.46 18.55
CA ARG A 766 -20.01 -6.56 18.03
C ARG A 766 -20.30 -5.34 17.16
N VAL A 767 -20.85 -5.58 15.98
CA VAL A 767 -21.37 -4.54 15.11
C VAL A 767 -22.84 -4.81 14.83
N ASN A 768 -23.70 -3.87 15.18
CA ASN A 768 -25.09 -3.85 14.75
C ASN A 768 -25.28 -2.68 13.78
N GLY A 769 -26.21 -2.79 12.84
CA GLY A 769 -26.53 -1.66 11.98
C GLY A 769 -27.83 -1.79 11.21
N VAL A 770 -28.22 -0.66 10.61
CA VAL A 770 -29.34 -0.53 9.67
C VAL A 770 -28.84 0.19 8.43
N GLU A 771 -29.19 -0.31 7.25
CA GLU A 771 -28.84 0.27 5.96
C GLU A 771 -30.09 0.54 5.14
N LEU A 772 -30.15 1.72 4.51
CA LEU A 772 -31.18 2.10 3.55
C LEU A 772 -30.50 2.48 2.24
N GLU A 773 -30.99 1.95 1.12
CA GLU A 773 -30.60 2.36 -0.22
C GLU A 773 -31.87 2.68 -1.02
N VAL A 774 -31.94 3.87 -1.61
CA VAL A 774 -33.04 4.31 -2.46
C VAL A 774 -32.46 4.84 -3.77
N LYS A 775 -32.94 4.32 -4.90
CA LYS A 775 -32.68 4.86 -6.24
C LYS A 775 -34.02 5.30 -6.82
N GLN A 776 -34.15 6.60 -7.08
CA GLN A 776 -35.37 7.22 -7.57
C GLN A 776 -35.10 7.86 -8.93
N ARG A 777 -35.85 7.45 -9.95
CA ARG A 777 -36.00 8.16 -11.21
C ARG A 777 -37.05 9.26 -10.99
N LEU A 778 -36.61 10.52 -11.03
CA LEU A 778 -37.51 11.67 -10.85
C LEU A 778 -38.25 11.98 -12.15
N ASN A 779 -37.55 11.91 -13.28
CA ASN A 779 -38.09 12.01 -14.64
C ASN A 779 -37.12 11.34 -15.64
N ASP A 780 -37.25 11.62 -16.94
CA ASP A 780 -36.38 11.04 -17.97
C ASP A 780 -34.95 11.59 -17.96
N HIS A 781 -34.72 12.72 -17.28
CA HIS A 781 -33.46 13.46 -17.23
C HIS A 781 -32.76 13.40 -15.87
N ALA A 782 -33.47 13.09 -14.79
CA ALA A 782 -32.94 13.20 -13.44
C ALA A 782 -33.13 11.91 -12.63
N LYS A 783 -32.06 11.45 -11.99
CA LYS A 783 -32.07 10.32 -11.05
C LYS A 783 -31.39 10.70 -9.74
N LEU A 784 -32.01 10.30 -8.64
CA LEU A 784 -31.53 10.50 -7.28
C LEU A 784 -31.12 9.15 -6.68
N LYS A 785 -29.96 9.11 -6.03
CA LYS A 785 -29.50 8.00 -5.20
C LYS A 785 -29.34 8.50 -3.77
N VAL A 786 -29.89 7.77 -2.81
CA VAL A 786 -29.74 8.00 -1.37
C VAL A 786 -29.29 6.68 -0.73
N GLY A 787 -28.17 6.71 -0.03
CA GLY A 787 -27.66 5.63 0.81
C GLY A 787 -27.53 6.11 2.24
N TYR A 788 -27.95 5.32 3.22
CA TYR A 788 -27.79 5.63 4.62
C TYR A 788 -27.36 4.39 5.40
N THR A 789 -26.44 4.57 6.33
CA THR A 789 -25.95 3.49 7.20
C THR A 789 -25.86 4.00 8.63
N TYR A 790 -26.53 3.31 9.54
CA TYR A 790 -26.35 3.48 10.98
C TYR A 790 -25.54 2.30 11.54
N LEU A 791 -24.54 2.60 12.38
CA LEU A 791 -23.65 1.61 13.00
C LEU A 791 -23.53 1.80 14.52
N ASP A 792 -23.73 0.70 15.24
CA ASP A 792 -23.36 0.53 16.65
C ASP A 792 -22.25 -0.54 16.75
N ALA A 793 -21.02 -0.09 16.52
CA ALA A 793 -19.80 -0.90 16.54
C ALA A 793 -19.07 -0.75 17.87
N VAL A 794 -19.03 -1.81 18.68
CA VAL A 794 -18.46 -1.78 20.03
C VAL A 794 -17.48 -2.90 20.29
N ASN A 795 -16.44 -2.57 21.05
CA ASN A 795 -15.62 -3.53 21.76
C ASN A 795 -16.36 -4.01 23.02
N LYS A 796 -16.34 -5.33 23.28
CA LYS A 796 -17.11 -5.96 24.38
C LYS A 796 -16.26 -6.45 25.54
N THR A 797 -14.94 -6.58 25.38
CA THR A 797 -14.12 -7.33 26.36
C THR A 797 -12.88 -6.62 26.83
N ASN A 798 -12.32 -5.70 26.04
CA ASN A 798 -11.06 -5.06 26.42
C ASN A 798 -11.31 -3.67 27.06
N PRO A 799 -11.10 -3.48 28.37
CA PRO A 799 -11.27 -2.17 29.02
C PRO A 799 -10.19 -1.15 28.59
N ASP A 800 -9.07 -1.60 28.04
CA ASP A 800 -7.97 -0.76 27.59
C ASP A 800 -8.24 -0.14 26.21
N MET A 801 -9.35 -0.50 25.57
CA MET A 801 -9.78 0.05 24.27
C MET A 801 -11.05 0.89 24.38
N PRO A 802 -11.27 1.84 23.46
CA PRO A 802 -12.48 2.61 23.48
C PRO A 802 -13.68 1.68 23.33
N LYS A 803 -14.76 1.99 24.04
CA LYS A 803 -16.00 1.19 24.00
C LYS A 803 -16.52 1.06 22.56
N ARG A 804 -16.36 2.11 21.76
CA ARG A 804 -16.68 2.11 20.33
C ARG A 804 -15.43 1.81 19.51
N LEU A 805 -15.59 1.07 18.42
CA LEU A 805 -14.48 0.82 17.50
C LEU A 805 -14.06 2.10 16.77
N LEU A 806 -12.77 2.19 16.48
CA LEU A 806 -12.18 3.33 15.77
C LEU A 806 -12.52 3.31 14.28
N ASP A 807 -12.55 4.50 13.69
CA ASP A 807 -12.80 4.76 12.26
C ASP A 807 -14.11 4.19 11.74
N LYS A 808 -15.08 3.95 12.64
CA LYS A 808 -16.43 3.53 12.30
C LYS A 808 -17.38 4.71 12.48
N PRO A 809 -17.89 5.33 11.39
CA PRO A 809 -18.88 6.39 11.51
C PRO A 809 -20.18 5.83 12.10
N MET A 810 -20.80 6.54 13.04
CA MET A 810 -22.12 6.13 13.55
C MET A 810 -23.18 6.25 12.47
N HIS A 811 -23.10 7.32 11.68
CA HIS A 811 -23.98 7.55 10.56
C HIS A 811 -23.15 7.87 9.32
N LYS A 812 -23.47 7.23 8.22
CA LYS A 812 -22.97 7.57 6.89
C LYS A 812 -24.17 7.87 5.98
N LEU A 813 -24.10 8.97 5.24
CA LEU A 813 -25.10 9.38 4.26
C LEU A 813 -24.40 9.56 2.91
N ASP A 814 -24.87 8.82 1.91
CA ASP A 814 -24.40 8.89 0.53
C ASP A 814 -25.52 9.50 -0.32
N LEU A 815 -25.26 10.63 -0.99
CA LEU A 815 -26.23 11.27 -1.89
C LEU A 815 -25.64 11.37 -3.29
N GLY A 816 -26.46 11.17 -4.31
CA GLY A 816 -26.06 11.35 -5.71
C GLY A 816 -27.22 11.86 -6.56
N LEU A 817 -26.98 12.87 -7.38
CA LEU A 817 -27.93 13.38 -8.36
C LEU A 817 -27.29 13.33 -9.75
N GLU A 818 -27.85 12.47 -10.61
CA GLU A 818 -27.48 12.32 -12.02
C GLU A 818 -28.48 13.11 -12.87
N LEU A 819 -27.96 13.95 -13.75
CA LEU A 819 -28.70 14.72 -14.75
C LEU A 819 -28.19 14.31 -16.14
N GLU A 820 -29.07 13.86 -17.03
CA GLU A 820 -28.70 13.42 -18.39
C GLU A 820 -29.69 14.02 -19.41
N ASP A 821 -29.17 14.85 -20.33
CA ASP A 821 -29.87 15.26 -21.54
C ASP A 821 -29.32 14.49 -22.75
N LYS A 822 -30.06 13.45 -23.14
CA LYS A 822 -29.67 12.56 -24.23
C LYS A 822 -29.64 13.23 -25.60
N VAL A 823 -30.45 14.29 -25.81
CA VAL A 823 -30.56 14.95 -27.11
C VAL A 823 -29.35 15.83 -27.35
N SER A 824 -29.02 16.67 -26.38
CA SER A 824 -27.81 17.49 -26.48
C SER A 824 -26.53 16.69 -26.21
N GLY A 825 -26.60 15.53 -25.55
CA GLY A 825 -25.45 14.73 -25.16
C GLY A 825 -24.71 15.28 -23.92
N TRP A 826 -25.31 16.25 -23.22
CA TRP A 826 -24.79 16.74 -21.94
C TRP A 826 -25.25 15.86 -20.78
N SER A 827 -24.36 15.64 -19.80
CA SER A 827 -24.73 15.02 -18.53
C SER A 827 -23.93 15.65 -17.39
N GLY A 828 -24.49 15.60 -16.19
CA GLY A 828 -23.87 16.08 -14.97
C GLY A 828 -24.17 15.15 -13.82
N ASN A 829 -23.22 15.01 -12.90
CA ASN A 829 -23.40 14.23 -11.69
C ASN A 829 -22.78 14.99 -10.51
N ILE A 830 -23.53 15.08 -9.42
CA ILE A 830 -23.05 15.58 -8.13
C ILE A 830 -23.30 14.53 -7.07
N TRP A 831 -22.29 14.20 -6.29
CA TRP A 831 -22.41 13.21 -5.22
C TRP A 831 -21.64 13.61 -3.98
N THR A 832 -22.06 13.09 -2.84
CA THR A 832 -21.40 13.31 -1.56
C THR A 832 -21.44 12.09 -0.67
N ASP A 833 -20.37 11.91 0.10
CA ASP A 833 -20.29 10.96 1.19
C ASP A 833 -20.11 11.77 2.49
N TYR A 834 -21.09 11.69 3.38
CA TYR A 834 -21.14 12.42 4.66
C TYR A 834 -21.00 11.45 5.83
N TYR A 835 -20.00 11.68 6.66
CA TYR A 835 -19.64 10.88 7.82
C TYR A 835 -19.98 11.66 9.08
N TYR A 836 -20.69 11.04 10.02
CA TYR A 836 -21.07 11.69 11.27
C TYR A 836 -20.72 10.84 12.50
N GLY A 837 -20.09 11.49 13.48
CA GLY A 837 -19.84 10.92 14.79
C GLY A 837 -18.83 9.76 14.80
N MET A 838 -17.84 9.79 13.91
CA MET A 838 -16.74 8.82 13.83
C MET A 838 -15.69 9.12 14.90
N LEU A 839 -15.22 8.12 15.64
CA LEU A 839 -14.01 8.26 16.46
C LEU A 839 -12.79 8.03 15.57
N ASP A 840 -12.00 9.07 15.34
CA ASP A 840 -10.88 9.05 14.41
C ASP A 840 -9.60 8.55 15.09
N SER A 841 -9.01 7.47 14.56
CA SER A 841 -7.81 6.83 15.15
C SER A 841 -6.57 7.71 15.11
N ASN A 842 -6.46 8.60 14.12
CA ASN A 842 -5.32 9.50 13.95
C ASN A 842 -5.45 10.81 14.76
N SER A 843 -6.66 11.18 15.16
CA SER A 843 -6.92 12.41 15.94
C SER A 843 -6.93 12.15 17.44
N VAL A 844 -5.75 11.90 17.99
CA VAL A 844 -5.58 11.73 19.44
C VAL A 844 -5.53 13.07 20.18
N ALA A 845 -6.38 13.22 21.19
CA ALA A 845 -6.36 14.28 22.20
C ALA A 845 -5.59 13.79 23.43
N GLY A 846 -4.59 14.55 23.87
CA GLY A 846 -3.93 14.30 25.15
C GLY A 846 -2.41 14.42 25.17
N GLY A 847 -1.72 14.38 24.03
CA GLY A 847 -0.26 14.32 24.02
C GLY A 847 0.27 13.06 24.72
N GLY A 848 1.53 12.72 24.49
CA GLY A 848 2.18 11.57 25.13
C GLY A 848 2.93 10.68 24.13
N ASN A 849 3.62 9.69 24.68
CA ASN A 849 4.70 8.93 24.05
C ASN A 849 5.83 9.86 23.60
N TYR A 850 6.17 10.80 24.48
CA TYR A 850 7.33 11.68 24.34
C TYR A 850 8.37 11.31 25.38
N ILE A 851 9.61 11.65 25.07
CA ILE A 851 10.71 11.73 26.00
C ILE A 851 11.17 13.18 26.04
N THR A 852 11.42 13.68 27.24
CA THR A 852 12.21 14.88 27.47
C THR A 852 13.50 14.46 28.17
N SER A 853 14.61 15.07 27.78
CA SER A 853 15.86 14.89 28.47
C SER A 853 16.57 16.23 28.59
N GLN A 854 17.18 16.50 29.73
CA GLN A 854 17.87 17.76 30.00
C GLN A 854 18.97 17.57 31.04
N VAL A 855 19.92 18.50 31.08
CA VAL A 855 20.92 18.55 32.15
C VAL A 855 20.22 18.78 33.48
N ASN A 856 20.64 18.09 34.53
CA ASN A 856 20.05 18.26 35.84
C ASN A 856 20.48 19.62 36.42
N PRO A 857 19.54 20.55 36.68
CA PRO A 857 19.86 21.90 37.16
C PRO A 857 20.46 21.94 38.56
N GLU A 858 20.29 20.87 39.36
CA GLU A 858 20.86 20.73 40.71
C GLU A 858 22.23 20.04 40.69
N ASN A 859 22.56 19.34 39.60
CA ASN A 859 23.84 18.65 39.42
C ASN A 859 24.17 18.50 37.94
N ASN A 860 25.03 19.37 37.42
CA ASN A 860 25.39 19.40 35.99
C ASN A 860 26.14 18.15 35.50
N ASP A 861 26.59 17.26 36.39
CA ASP A 861 27.17 15.95 36.00
C ASP A 861 26.11 14.90 35.65
N LYS A 862 24.82 15.19 35.88
CA LYS A 862 23.69 14.27 35.70
C LYS A 862 22.65 14.83 34.75
N SER A 863 21.73 13.97 34.35
CA SER A 863 20.60 14.34 33.50
C SER A 863 19.28 13.93 34.13
N ILE A 864 18.20 14.54 33.66
CA ILE A 864 16.84 14.15 33.97
C ILE A 864 16.20 13.67 32.67
N ILE A 865 15.67 12.44 32.67
CA ILE A 865 15.00 11.85 31.51
C ILE A 865 13.57 11.50 31.91
N THR A 866 12.60 12.22 31.35
CA THR A 866 11.19 11.99 31.66
C THR A 866 10.48 11.35 30.46
N TYR A 867 9.86 10.20 30.70
CA TYR A 867 8.99 9.54 29.74
C TYR A 867 7.53 9.94 29.99
N GLU A 868 6.98 10.71 29.06
CA GLU A 868 5.59 11.15 29.07
C GLU A 868 4.74 10.14 28.30
N PHE A 869 4.57 8.92 28.83
CA PHE A 869 3.66 7.95 28.20
C PHE A 869 2.22 8.44 28.22
N ASN A 870 1.48 8.15 27.16
CA ASN A 870 0.05 8.42 27.19
C ASN A 870 -0.64 7.40 28.11
N THR A 871 -0.99 7.83 29.32
CA THR A 871 -1.65 7.00 30.35
C THR A 871 -3.18 7.15 30.34
N LYS A 872 -3.76 7.97 29.45
CA LYS A 872 -5.21 8.18 29.40
C LYS A 872 -5.92 6.92 28.89
N LYS A 873 -6.97 6.51 29.62
CA LYS A 873 -7.87 5.44 29.16
C LYS A 873 -8.57 5.86 27.87
N THR A 874 -8.60 4.95 26.92
CA THR A 874 -8.90 5.11 25.49
C THR A 874 -10.27 5.69 25.11
N ALA A 875 -11.23 5.82 26.02
CA ALA A 875 -12.59 6.27 25.71
C ALA A 875 -12.67 7.76 25.30
N ASP A 876 -11.80 8.62 25.83
CA ASP A 876 -11.79 10.08 25.57
C ASP A 876 -10.54 10.54 24.81
N MET A 877 -9.67 9.60 24.42
CA MET A 877 -8.42 9.90 23.73
C MET A 877 -8.63 10.27 22.27
N TYR A 878 -9.69 9.79 21.61
CA TYR A 878 -9.91 10.01 20.19
C TYR A 878 -10.95 11.10 19.95
N LYS A 879 -10.67 12.02 19.03
CA LYS A 879 -11.63 13.07 18.65
C LYS A 879 -12.74 12.47 17.81
N LYS A 880 -13.97 12.94 18.07
CA LYS A 880 -15.11 12.68 17.19
C LYS A 880 -15.03 13.61 15.97
N LYS A 881 -15.14 13.04 14.78
CA LYS A 881 -15.16 13.76 13.51
C LYS A 881 -16.49 13.60 12.79
N THR A 882 -16.91 14.70 12.17
CA THR A 882 -18.06 14.79 11.28
C THR A 882 -17.65 15.63 10.09
N TYR A 883 -17.78 15.10 8.88
CA TYR A 883 -17.37 15.79 7.66
C TYR A 883 -18.08 15.19 6.44
N GLY A 884 -18.11 15.94 5.34
CA GLY A 884 -18.61 15.45 4.06
C GLY A 884 -17.74 15.90 2.91
N ILE A 885 -17.57 15.03 1.92
CA ILE A 885 -16.85 15.33 0.68
C ILE A 885 -17.87 15.39 -0.44
N TRP A 886 -17.86 16.49 -1.19
CA TRP A 886 -18.75 16.73 -2.32
C TRP A 886 -17.94 16.72 -3.59
N ASN A 887 -18.42 16.03 -4.61
CA ASN A 887 -17.76 15.93 -5.90
C ASN A 887 -18.78 16.22 -6.99
N MET A 888 -18.32 16.80 -8.10
CA MET A 888 -19.16 17.04 -9.26
C MET A 888 -18.41 16.74 -10.55
N ILE A 889 -19.15 16.38 -11.57
CA ILE A 889 -18.64 16.20 -12.93
C ILE A 889 -19.69 16.62 -13.95
N VAL A 890 -19.22 17.20 -15.04
CA VAL A 890 -20.03 17.54 -16.22
C VAL A 890 -19.35 16.91 -17.43
N GLN A 891 -20.14 16.28 -18.28
CA GLN A 891 -19.68 15.51 -19.41
C GLN A 891 -20.45 15.91 -20.67
N LYS A 892 -19.76 15.86 -21.81
CA LYS A 892 -20.31 16.08 -23.13
C LYS A 892 -19.94 14.91 -24.04
N LYS A 893 -20.95 14.19 -24.51
CA LYS A 893 -20.78 13.20 -25.57
C LYS A 893 -20.45 13.91 -26.88
N ILE A 894 -19.40 13.45 -27.54
CA ILE A 894 -19.02 13.87 -28.90
C ILE A 894 -19.75 12.99 -29.92
N ASP A 895 -19.82 11.69 -29.62
CA ASP A 895 -20.58 10.70 -30.36
C ASP A 895 -21.14 9.64 -29.38
N LYS A 896 -21.61 8.49 -29.89
CA LYS A 896 -22.20 7.44 -29.04
C LYS A 896 -21.18 6.74 -28.13
N ASP A 897 -19.90 6.76 -28.48
CA ASP A 897 -18.79 5.99 -27.91
C ASP A 897 -17.67 6.88 -27.34
N SER A 898 -17.68 8.19 -27.62
CA SER A 898 -16.66 9.16 -27.22
C SER A 898 -17.24 10.34 -26.44
N LEU A 899 -16.54 10.78 -25.39
CA LEU A 899 -16.94 11.91 -24.54
C LEU A 899 -15.74 12.71 -24.02
N VAL A 900 -16.01 13.94 -23.60
CA VAL A 900 -15.11 14.78 -22.81
C VAL A 900 -15.79 15.19 -21.52
N TYR A 901 -15.01 15.45 -20.48
CA TYR A 901 -15.55 15.83 -19.18
C TYR A 901 -14.66 16.81 -18.43
N PHE A 902 -15.32 17.54 -17.54
CA PHE A 902 -14.72 18.38 -16.52
C PHE A 902 -15.30 18.02 -15.16
N GLY A 903 -14.45 17.82 -14.16
CA GLY A 903 -14.86 17.48 -12.80
C GLY A 903 -14.15 18.30 -11.74
N MET A 904 -14.80 18.40 -10.58
CA MET A 904 -14.20 18.90 -9.36
C MET A 904 -14.39 17.88 -8.24
N ASN A 905 -13.28 17.35 -7.74
CA ASN A 905 -13.30 16.56 -6.51
C ASN A 905 -13.17 17.52 -5.32
N ASN A 906 -13.85 17.19 -4.22
CA ASN A 906 -13.86 17.99 -3.00
C ASN A 906 -14.22 19.47 -3.25
N LEU A 907 -15.43 19.68 -3.77
CA LEU A 907 -16.00 20.95 -4.19
C LEU A 907 -15.88 22.04 -3.12
N PHE A 908 -16.01 21.72 -1.84
CA PHE A 908 -15.89 22.70 -0.75
C PHE A 908 -14.48 22.81 -0.16
N ASN A 909 -13.48 22.13 -0.74
CA ASN A 909 -12.09 22.14 -0.30
C ASN A 909 -11.92 21.78 1.19
N HIS A 910 -12.69 20.80 1.67
CA HIS A 910 -12.57 20.33 3.04
C HIS A 910 -11.21 19.64 3.23
N ARG A 911 -10.42 20.07 4.22
CA ARG A 911 -9.09 19.55 4.51
C ARG A 911 -9.06 18.89 5.87
N ASP A 912 -8.42 17.74 5.96
CA ASP A 912 -8.18 17.02 7.20
C ASP A 912 -6.87 16.24 7.09
N ASP A 913 -5.82 16.76 7.72
CA ASP A 913 -4.47 16.16 7.68
C ASP A 913 -4.43 14.82 8.41
N ASP A 914 -5.17 14.65 9.51
CA ASP A 914 -5.14 13.39 10.27
C ASP A 914 -5.81 12.25 9.46
N ARG A 915 -6.67 12.59 8.50
CA ARG A 915 -7.33 11.67 7.56
C ARG A 915 -6.69 11.66 6.17
N ALA A 916 -5.56 12.35 5.99
CA ALA A 916 -4.88 12.52 4.71
C ALA A 916 -5.83 12.85 3.54
N LEU A 917 -6.78 13.77 3.77
CA LEU A 917 -7.77 14.14 2.75
C LEU A 917 -7.18 15.12 1.75
N GLN A 918 -7.28 14.75 0.47
CA GLN A 918 -6.96 15.64 -0.65
C GLN A 918 -7.86 16.89 -0.61
N GLY A 919 -7.28 18.03 -0.98
CA GLY A 919 -8.06 19.25 -1.18
C GLY A 919 -8.88 19.23 -2.45
N ARG A 920 -9.39 20.40 -2.83
CA ARG A 920 -10.08 20.57 -4.11
C ARG A 920 -9.14 20.25 -5.27
N GLN A 921 -9.59 19.36 -6.15
CA GLN A 921 -8.90 18.99 -7.38
C GLN A 921 -9.82 19.23 -8.57
N PHE A 922 -9.27 19.78 -9.64
CA PHE A 922 -9.91 19.95 -10.94
C PHE A 922 -9.45 18.84 -11.87
N ARG A 923 -10.39 18.29 -12.64
CA ARG A 923 -10.17 17.15 -13.52
C ARG A 923 -10.66 17.49 -14.90
N PHE A 924 -9.84 17.20 -15.90
CA PHE A 924 -10.20 17.37 -17.30
C PHE A 924 -9.83 16.09 -18.01
N GLY A 925 -10.74 15.52 -18.80
CA GLY A 925 -10.38 14.32 -19.53
C GLY A 925 -11.30 13.99 -20.69
N MET A 926 -10.90 12.96 -21.41
CA MET A 926 -11.54 12.44 -22.59
C MET A 926 -11.51 10.92 -22.60
N ASN A 927 -12.61 10.33 -23.07
CA ASN A 927 -12.72 8.91 -23.35
C ASN A 927 -13.07 8.79 -24.83
N LEU A 928 -12.22 8.11 -25.59
CA LEU A 928 -12.39 7.92 -27.02
C LEU A 928 -12.45 6.44 -27.32
N LYS A 929 -13.36 6.03 -28.21
CA LYS A 929 -13.45 4.65 -28.69
C LYS A 929 -13.65 4.63 -30.21
N PHE A 930 -12.87 3.80 -30.89
CA PHE A 930 -12.84 3.63 -32.34
C PHE A 930 -12.96 2.12 -32.67
N GLY A 931 -13.58 1.73 -33.77
CA GLY A 931 -13.69 0.32 -34.14
C GLY A 931 -14.82 0.00 -35.11
N SER A 932 -14.94 -1.27 -35.51
CA SER A 932 -15.97 -1.73 -36.46
C SER A 932 -17.40 -1.71 -35.89
N ASP A 933 -17.52 -1.55 -34.58
CA ASP A 933 -18.75 -1.28 -33.84
C ASP A 933 -19.06 0.23 -33.68
N GLY A 934 -18.09 1.09 -34.02
CA GLY A 934 -18.27 2.54 -34.15
C GLY A 934 -19.06 2.84 -35.41
N SER A 935 -20.28 3.33 -35.27
CA SER A 935 -21.15 3.60 -36.41
C SER A 935 -20.66 4.83 -37.16
N SER A 936 -19.96 4.63 -38.28
CA SER A 936 -20.04 5.51 -39.44
C SER A 936 -20.74 4.77 -40.59
N THR A 937 -22.00 4.39 -40.38
CA THR A 937 -22.89 4.15 -41.52
C THR A 937 -23.41 5.50 -41.98
N SER A 938 -22.60 6.25 -42.73
CA SER A 938 -23.18 7.04 -43.82
C SER A 938 -23.60 6.01 -44.86
N LYS A 939 -24.90 5.96 -45.15
CA LYS A 939 -25.42 5.21 -46.29
C LYS A 939 -24.87 5.87 -47.55
N HIS A 940 -23.73 5.43 -48.06
CA HIS A 940 -23.42 5.65 -49.47
C HIS A 940 -24.22 4.64 -50.28
N THR A 941 -25.38 5.11 -50.73
CA THR A 941 -26.12 4.52 -51.83
C THR A 941 -25.21 4.40 -53.04
N ASN A 942 -25.22 3.20 -53.63
CA ASN A 942 -24.66 2.84 -54.93
C ASN A 942 -24.63 4.00 -55.93
N ALA A 943 -23.43 4.43 -56.33
CA ALA A 943 -23.22 5.12 -57.59
C ALA A 943 -22.20 4.33 -58.40
N LYS A 944 -22.70 3.74 -59.49
CA LYS A 944 -21.96 3.03 -60.53
C LYS A 944 -20.82 3.88 -61.05
N ALA A 945 -19.67 3.25 -61.27
CA ALA A 945 -18.64 3.76 -62.15
C ALA A 945 -19.22 4.00 -63.55
N VAL A 946 -19.21 5.25 -64.01
CA VAL A 946 -19.31 5.62 -65.42
C VAL A 946 -18.26 6.68 -65.68
N ALA A 947 -17.33 6.35 -66.57
CA ALA A 947 -16.31 7.23 -67.10
C ALA A 947 -16.90 8.41 -67.88
N MET A 948 -16.24 9.56 -67.88
CA MET A 948 -15.93 10.29 -69.13
C MET A 948 -15.00 11.49 -68.91
N ASN A 949 -14.07 11.61 -69.86
CA ASN A 949 -13.09 12.67 -70.10
C ASN A 949 -13.72 14.06 -70.35
N GLY A 950 -12.90 15.11 -70.16
CA GLY A 950 -12.86 16.21 -71.13
C GLY A 950 -12.88 17.66 -70.61
N THR A 951 -11.69 18.27 -70.61
CA THR A 951 -11.36 19.55 -71.32
C THR A 951 -11.99 20.91 -70.95
N THR A 952 -11.12 21.76 -70.38
CA THR A 952 -10.81 23.19 -70.76
C THR A 952 -11.66 24.38 -70.25
N PRO A 953 -11.06 25.61 -70.17
CA PRO A 953 -11.05 26.48 -68.98
C PRO A 953 -11.69 27.86 -69.21
N ILE A 954 -11.82 28.69 -68.15
CA ILE A 954 -12.03 30.14 -68.31
C ILE A 954 -11.21 30.94 -67.28
N THR A 955 -10.57 31.97 -67.82
CA THR A 955 -9.51 32.87 -67.38
C THR A 955 -9.90 34.03 -66.46
N GLU A 956 -8.87 34.57 -65.81
CA GLU A 956 -8.78 35.82 -65.03
C GLU A 956 -9.29 37.08 -65.74
N HIS A 957 -9.86 38.03 -64.97
CA HIS A 957 -9.37 39.41 -64.85
C HIS A 957 -10.26 40.25 -63.91
N GLY A 958 -9.62 40.93 -62.93
CA GLY A 958 -10.27 42.00 -62.17
C GLY A 958 -9.70 42.29 -60.78
N VAL A 959 -8.38 42.47 -60.66
CA VAL A 959 -7.74 42.96 -59.42
C VAL A 959 -7.35 44.43 -59.58
N SER A 960 -7.56 45.18 -58.49
CA SER A 960 -6.99 46.49 -58.14
C SER A 960 -7.78 47.75 -58.56
N LYS A 961 -8.42 48.37 -57.57
CA LYS A 961 -7.89 49.56 -56.89
C LYS A 961 -8.82 50.00 -55.75
N ALA A 962 -8.31 49.93 -54.52
CA ALA A 962 -8.44 50.92 -53.44
C ALA A 962 -8.16 50.24 -52.10
N GLN A 963 -6.88 50.05 -51.86
CA GLN A 963 -6.32 49.77 -50.55
C GLN A 963 -6.19 51.11 -49.83
N GLU A 964 -6.96 51.31 -48.76
CA GLU A 964 -6.49 51.89 -47.49
C GLU A 964 -7.63 52.10 -46.50
N ALA A 965 -7.31 51.88 -45.22
CA ALA A 965 -8.17 51.96 -44.03
C ALA A 965 -9.12 50.78 -43.80
N LEU A 966 -8.56 49.61 -43.48
CA LEU A 966 -9.12 48.64 -42.53
C LEU A 966 -8.02 47.65 -42.12
N THR A 967 -7.84 47.48 -40.81
CA THR A 967 -7.02 46.43 -40.19
C THR A 967 -7.43 45.04 -40.69
N PRO A 968 -6.50 44.15 -41.05
CA PRO A 968 -6.83 42.72 -41.19
C PRO A 968 -6.52 41.97 -39.90
N SER A 969 -7.54 41.24 -39.48
CA SER A 969 -7.62 40.31 -38.36
C SER A 969 -6.66 39.12 -38.48
N VAL A 970 -6.34 38.55 -37.31
CA VAL A 970 -5.57 37.33 -37.00
C VAL A 970 -6.14 36.03 -37.60
N LEU A 971 -6.93 36.11 -38.67
CA LEU A 971 -7.61 34.98 -39.31
C LEU A 971 -7.55 35.12 -40.83
N GLU A 972 -6.38 34.86 -41.41
CA GLU A 972 -6.31 34.35 -42.77
C GLU A 972 -6.48 32.82 -42.73
N SER A 973 -7.46 32.30 -43.47
CA SER A 973 -7.81 30.89 -43.48
C SER A 973 -6.74 30.06 -44.20
N GLN A 974 -5.87 29.39 -43.44
CA GLN A 974 -5.06 28.25 -43.93
C GLN A 974 -5.86 26.93 -44.00
N PHE A 975 -7.19 26.99 -44.07
CA PHE A 975 -8.04 25.80 -43.98
C PHE A 975 -8.20 25.12 -45.34
N ASP A 976 -7.75 23.87 -45.43
CA ASP A 976 -8.07 22.97 -46.54
C ASP A 976 -9.59 22.67 -46.55
N GLN A 977 -10.32 23.36 -47.44
CA GLN A 977 -11.76 23.22 -47.57
C GLN A 977 -12.19 21.91 -48.23
N ASN A 978 -11.25 21.19 -48.88
CA ASN A 978 -11.53 19.94 -49.58
C ASN A 978 -11.57 18.72 -48.64
N ARG A 979 -11.19 18.88 -47.37
CA ARG A 979 -11.19 17.80 -46.38
C ARG A 979 -12.60 17.54 -45.85
N GLU A 980 -13.16 16.35 -46.05
CA GLU A 980 -14.51 16.03 -45.56
C GLU A 980 -14.64 16.13 -44.03
N LYS A 981 -15.84 16.47 -43.53
CA LYS A 981 -16.14 16.43 -42.08
C LYS A 981 -15.99 14.99 -41.58
N GLY A 982 -15.09 14.79 -40.63
CA GLY A 982 -14.76 13.46 -40.13
C GLY A 982 -13.47 13.46 -39.31
N ALA A 983 -13.21 12.34 -38.63
CA ALA A 983 -12.03 12.13 -37.81
C ALA A 983 -11.16 11.02 -38.41
N THR A 984 -9.90 11.33 -38.68
CA THR A 984 -8.91 10.33 -39.13
C THR A 984 -8.00 10.00 -37.97
N VAL A 985 -7.87 8.71 -37.63
CA VAL A 985 -6.89 8.27 -36.65
C VAL A 985 -5.52 8.25 -37.32
N VAL A 986 -4.55 8.95 -36.73
CA VAL A 986 -3.17 9.00 -37.18
C VAL A 986 -2.27 8.42 -36.09
N GLY A 987 -1.35 7.54 -36.43
CA GLY A 987 -0.53 6.91 -35.41
C GLY A 987 0.51 5.95 -35.94
N ASP A 988 1.45 5.59 -35.07
CA ASP A 988 2.48 4.61 -35.34
C ASP A 988 2.87 3.87 -34.05
N ILE A 989 3.27 2.60 -34.20
CA ILE A 989 3.83 1.79 -33.13
C ILE A 989 5.28 1.47 -33.51
N ARG A 990 6.22 1.69 -32.58
CA ARG A 990 7.62 1.29 -32.74
C ARG A 990 8.09 0.50 -31.53
N PHE A 991 8.94 -0.48 -31.78
CA PHE A 991 9.66 -1.25 -30.76
C PHE A 991 11.16 -1.02 -30.96
N GLY A 992 11.90 -0.86 -29.87
CA GLY A 992 13.35 -0.67 -29.87
C GLY A 992 13.98 -1.38 -28.67
N GLY A 993 15.26 -1.69 -28.80
CA GLY A 993 16.05 -2.37 -27.77
C GLY A 993 17.37 -1.65 -27.56
N ASP A 994 17.68 -1.39 -26.29
CA ASP A 994 18.93 -0.79 -25.83
C ASP A 994 19.71 -1.88 -25.06
N SER A 995 21.03 -1.97 -25.26
CA SER A 995 21.88 -2.93 -24.54
C SER A 995 23.00 -2.20 -23.82
N HIS A 996 23.02 -2.26 -22.48
CA HIS A 996 24.04 -1.64 -21.65
C HIS A 996 24.99 -2.70 -21.10
N LEU A 997 26.30 -2.46 -21.26
CA LEU A 997 27.35 -3.34 -20.73
C LEU A 997 27.82 -2.94 -19.32
N GLY A 998 27.30 -1.82 -18.78
CA GLY A 998 27.65 -1.31 -17.47
C GLY A 998 29.06 -0.73 -17.40
N SER A 999 29.29 0.43 -18.01
CA SER A 999 30.55 1.16 -17.86
C SER A 999 30.49 2.08 -16.65
N ASP A 1000 31.36 1.85 -15.65
CA ASP A 1000 31.55 2.73 -14.49
C ASP A 1000 31.98 4.13 -14.97
N ARG A 1001 31.03 5.08 -15.09
CA ARG A 1001 31.31 6.43 -15.59
C ARG A 1001 31.64 7.40 -14.46
N PRO A 1002 32.63 8.30 -14.65
CA PRO A 1002 33.09 9.23 -13.63
C PRO A 1002 32.02 10.28 -13.26
N ALA A 1003 32.11 10.80 -12.04
CA ALA A 1003 31.18 11.78 -11.49
C ALA A 1003 31.16 13.10 -12.28
N ASN A 1004 29.97 13.58 -12.60
CA ASN A 1004 29.76 14.89 -13.23
C ASN A 1004 29.85 16.03 -12.22
N ARG A 1005 30.42 17.16 -12.64
CA ARG A 1005 30.44 18.40 -11.84
C ARG A 1005 29.12 19.15 -12.01
N VAL A 1006 28.35 19.27 -10.92
CA VAL A 1006 27.24 20.23 -10.79
C VAL A 1006 27.72 21.49 -10.07
N THR A 1007 27.17 22.64 -10.43
CA THR A 1007 27.35 23.92 -9.69
C THR A 1007 26.10 24.21 -8.85
N ALA A 1008 26.20 25.07 -7.84
CA ALA A 1008 25.11 25.43 -6.93
C ALA A 1008 23.83 25.99 -7.59
N VAL A 1009 23.87 26.28 -8.90
CA VAL A 1009 22.75 26.85 -9.66
C VAL A 1009 22.29 25.98 -10.85
N SER A 1010 22.85 24.78 -11.01
CA SER A 1010 22.54 23.88 -12.13
C SER A 1010 22.24 22.46 -11.64
N SER A 1011 21.02 21.99 -11.85
CA SER A 1011 20.62 20.60 -11.59
C SER A 1011 20.61 19.78 -12.88
N ILE A 1012 20.99 18.51 -12.79
CA ILE A 1012 20.75 17.52 -13.85
C ILE A 1012 19.27 17.13 -13.75
N SER A 1013 18.55 17.06 -14.87
CA SER A 1013 17.16 16.58 -14.87
C SER A 1013 17.10 15.11 -14.44
N ASP A 1014 16.02 14.68 -13.80
CA ASP A 1014 15.84 13.28 -13.35
C ASP A 1014 16.04 12.28 -14.49
N GLY A 1015 15.64 12.67 -15.71
CA GLY A 1015 15.88 11.95 -16.95
C GLY A 1015 17.35 11.79 -17.35
N ALA A 1016 18.12 12.88 -17.33
CA ALA A 1016 19.54 12.87 -17.66
C ALA A 1016 20.37 12.10 -16.61
N LEU A 1017 19.97 12.14 -15.34
CA LEU A 1017 20.60 11.41 -14.26
C LEU A 1017 20.43 9.89 -14.40
N LYS A 1018 19.25 9.44 -14.83
CA LYS A 1018 18.99 8.01 -15.09
C LYS A 1018 19.89 7.45 -16.19
N ASN A 1019 20.16 8.25 -17.23
CA ASN A 1019 21.05 7.88 -18.32
C ASN A 1019 22.53 7.84 -17.91
N LEU A 1020 22.90 8.56 -16.83
CA LEU A 1020 24.26 8.57 -16.29
C LEU A 1020 24.58 7.36 -15.40
N GLN A 1021 23.58 6.64 -14.91
CA GLN A 1021 23.76 5.49 -14.01
C GLN A 1021 24.25 4.21 -14.72
N ASP A 1022 24.16 4.14 -16.06
CA ASP A 1022 24.59 3.02 -16.94
C ASP A 1022 24.58 1.65 -16.26
N LYS A 1023 23.43 1.24 -15.69
CA LYS A 1023 23.31 -0.04 -15.00
C LYS A 1023 23.49 -1.19 -16.00
N ASN A 1024 24.06 -2.32 -15.57
CA ASN A 1024 24.18 -3.52 -16.41
C ASN A 1024 22.78 -4.12 -16.67
N GLU A 1025 22.13 -3.67 -17.74
CA GLU A 1025 20.76 -4.07 -18.09
C GLU A 1025 20.46 -3.92 -19.58
N HIS A 1026 19.45 -4.67 -20.04
CA HIS A 1026 18.91 -4.55 -21.39
C HIS A 1026 17.56 -3.82 -21.32
N GLY A 1027 17.44 -2.71 -22.04
CA GLY A 1027 16.22 -1.93 -22.16
C GLY A 1027 15.37 -2.41 -23.33
N PHE A 1028 14.07 -2.62 -23.10
CA PHE A 1028 13.10 -2.77 -24.18
C PHE A 1028 12.13 -1.61 -24.08
N HIS A 1029 12.00 -0.82 -25.15
CA HIS A 1029 11.11 0.33 -25.16
C HIS A 1029 10.13 0.25 -26.33
N SER A 1030 8.92 0.74 -26.07
CA SER A 1030 7.88 0.86 -27.09
C SER A 1030 7.48 2.32 -27.23
N ARG A 1031 7.13 2.74 -28.45
CA ARG A 1031 6.46 4.01 -28.69
C ARG A 1031 5.13 3.72 -29.34
N LEU A 1032 4.10 4.32 -28.78
CA LEU A 1032 2.76 4.37 -29.30
C LEU A 1032 2.42 5.83 -29.56
N ARG A 1033 2.25 6.18 -30.82
CA ARG A 1033 1.67 7.46 -31.21
C ARG A 1033 0.25 7.22 -31.70
N LEU A 1034 -0.71 7.87 -31.07
CA LEU A 1034 -2.11 7.82 -31.47
C LEU A 1034 -2.68 9.23 -31.41
N GLY A 1035 -3.27 9.64 -32.51
CA GLY A 1035 -3.89 10.93 -32.63
C GLY A 1035 -5.17 10.87 -33.43
N VAL A 1036 -5.99 11.87 -33.21
CA VAL A 1036 -7.20 12.14 -33.97
C VAL A 1036 -6.96 13.44 -34.72
N ASP A 1037 -7.03 13.36 -36.03
CA ASP A 1037 -6.99 14.51 -36.92
C ASP A 1037 -8.38 14.68 -37.51
N ALA A 1038 -9.17 15.59 -36.94
CA ALA A 1038 -10.59 15.72 -37.21
C ALA A 1038 -10.98 17.12 -37.68
N ARG A 1039 -11.84 17.19 -38.71
CA ARG A 1039 -12.57 18.41 -39.07
C ARG A 1039 -13.88 18.44 -38.30
N VAL A 1040 -13.93 19.27 -37.25
CA VAL A 1040 -15.02 19.34 -36.26
C VAL A 1040 -16.13 20.31 -36.72
N GLY A 1041 -15.81 21.25 -37.61
CA GLY A 1041 -16.77 22.21 -38.18
C GLY A 1041 -16.27 22.81 -39.50
N ASP A 1042 -17.06 23.70 -40.09
CA ASP A 1042 -16.76 24.28 -41.41
C ASP A 1042 -15.45 25.11 -41.41
N HIS A 1043 -15.05 25.62 -40.24
CA HIS A 1043 -13.84 26.44 -40.03
C HIS A 1043 -12.93 25.90 -38.91
N THR A 1044 -13.03 24.61 -38.54
CA THR A 1044 -12.32 24.09 -37.36
C THR A 1044 -11.76 22.69 -37.62
N ASN A 1045 -10.42 22.62 -37.68
CA ASN A 1045 -9.65 21.38 -37.70
C ASN A 1045 -8.96 21.20 -36.35
N VAL A 1046 -9.09 20.02 -35.76
CA VAL A 1046 -8.48 19.64 -34.49
C VAL A 1046 -7.61 18.43 -34.73
N LYS A 1047 -6.29 18.61 -34.61
CA LYS A 1047 -5.32 17.52 -34.62
C LYS A 1047 -4.74 17.37 -33.23
N VAL A 1048 -5.14 16.29 -32.55
CA VAL A 1048 -4.61 15.91 -31.24
C VAL A 1048 -3.81 14.65 -31.44
N VAL A 1049 -2.53 14.66 -31.09
CA VAL A 1049 -1.67 13.47 -31.16
C VAL A 1049 -1.09 13.25 -29.78
N ALA A 1050 -1.47 12.14 -29.15
CA ALA A 1050 -0.84 11.66 -27.94
C ALA A 1050 0.27 10.69 -28.33
N THR A 1051 1.48 10.92 -27.85
CA THR A 1051 2.56 9.94 -27.93
C THR A 1051 2.85 9.43 -26.54
N ALA A 1052 2.75 8.13 -26.33
CA ALA A 1052 3.25 7.46 -25.14
C ALA A 1052 4.49 6.64 -25.55
N GLN A 1053 5.56 6.68 -24.78
CA GLN A 1053 6.83 6.04 -25.12
C GLN A 1053 7.64 5.64 -23.89
N GLY A 1054 8.44 4.58 -24.02
CA GLY A 1054 9.36 4.14 -22.97
C GLY A 1054 10.54 5.09 -22.75
N GLN A 1055 10.95 5.85 -23.78
CA GLN A 1055 12.06 6.83 -23.74
C GLN A 1055 11.54 8.26 -23.58
N GLU A 1056 12.35 9.12 -22.96
CA GLU A 1056 12.03 10.54 -22.74
C GLU A 1056 12.15 11.39 -24.03
N GLY A 1057 12.91 10.92 -25.03
CA GLY A 1057 13.17 11.58 -26.32
C GLY A 1057 12.82 10.76 -27.58
N VAL A 1058 13.22 11.24 -28.76
CA VAL A 1058 12.92 10.60 -30.08
C VAL A 1058 14.19 10.28 -30.88
N ASP A 1059 15.37 10.63 -30.38
CA ASP A 1059 16.67 10.43 -31.00
C ASP A 1059 17.52 9.44 -30.18
N ALA A 1060 18.67 9.06 -30.72
CA ALA A 1060 19.60 8.14 -30.07
C ALA A 1060 20.35 8.73 -28.86
N SER A 1061 20.03 9.97 -28.44
CA SER A 1061 20.67 10.61 -27.28
C SER A 1061 19.98 10.30 -25.95
N HIS A 1062 18.82 9.62 -25.98
CA HIS A 1062 18.04 9.24 -24.80
C HIS A 1062 18.04 7.71 -24.63
N VAL A 1063 18.13 7.24 -23.37
CA VAL A 1063 18.35 5.83 -23.03
C VAL A 1063 17.23 5.31 -22.11
N THR A 1064 16.91 4.01 -22.20
CA THR A 1064 15.93 3.35 -21.31
C THR A 1064 16.57 2.30 -20.42
N THR A 1065 16.44 2.45 -19.11
CA THR A 1065 16.82 1.43 -18.11
C THR A 1065 15.67 0.44 -17.87
N GLY A 1066 15.84 -0.84 -18.17
CA GLY A 1066 14.84 -1.90 -18.00
C GLY A 1066 13.66 -1.84 -19.00
N PRO A 1067 12.69 -2.78 -18.93
CA PRO A 1067 11.49 -2.74 -19.76
C PRO A 1067 10.55 -1.64 -19.26
N LYS A 1068 10.69 -0.43 -19.80
CA LYS A 1068 9.74 0.66 -19.59
C LYS A 1068 8.75 0.66 -20.74
N GLY A 1069 7.49 0.32 -20.46
CA GLY A 1069 6.41 0.28 -21.44
C GLY A 1069 6.15 1.65 -22.09
N LEU A 1070 5.13 2.37 -21.62
CA LEU A 1070 4.72 3.67 -22.14
C LEU A 1070 4.84 4.74 -21.03
N SER A 1071 6.04 4.88 -20.47
CA SER A 1071 6.27 5.64 -19.22
C SER A 1071 6.34 7.16 -19.39
N HIS A 1072 6.59 7.67 -20.60
CA HIS A 1072 6.64 9.09 -20.93
C HIS A 1072 5.54 9.43 -21.94
N SER A 1073 4.80 10.52 -21.72
CA SER A 1073 3.70 10.93 -22.60
C SER A 1073 3.80 12.40 -23.00
N ARG A 1074 3.55 12.72 -24.28
CA ARG A 1074 3.47 14.10 -24.80
C ARG A 1074 2.32 14.28 -25.77
#